data_AF-A0A6V7KAK1-F1
#
_entry.id   AF-A0A6V7KAK1-F1
#
_cell.length_a   1.000
_cell.length_b   1.000
_cell.length_c   1.000
_cell.angle_alpha   90.00
_cell.angle_beta   90.00
_cell.angle_gamma   90.00
#
_symmetry.space_group_name_H-M   'P 1'
#
loop_
_entity.id
_entity.type
_entity.pdbx_description
1 polymer ?
#
loop_
_entity_poly.entity_id
_entity_poly.type
_entity_poly.pdbx_seq_one_letter_code
_entity_poly.pdbx_strand_id
1 'polypeptide(L)'
;AARNQSWAGRQCCQHAQYPICRSTCALAASRRDLAGTCRVSDEPEFYNCLDHKEASEKCCNSIHNDTCRSICRDLFANPSKQSTIRPWHGCNLQRPKCLNELLTTETAENPKQDLHCCREAPNPKCLDTCRRTLLTAVIMSEILDTLEQDCGNVTTNSPFWSCFMRSVPATSQRLPLDIGKMACCSRAVSSTCQDLCWRAFQSDWAVASQELDSVCLASSAEGELRTCLEEAEEPCELGCSDLSFCSNFNDRPTTLFRTCSARSDLTAKSEVIDWSRGATIHGLGFPFQIDPSCPAETLKAAVCYLQLRPCHPETHETRLCRNDCIDLLTNCVDWSQLAGAQSAISFCSRLSPPRPDMPCISLKPYINPTLPEKGKIITPCKDSPCGKYKVCTLEHNSGESLYKCLPGCYLGEMSGLLVPHGSWVQIPREDKVRCLKICQCTAKGLEKCRTLNCLPPMLSMPSCFIQNRGIADRAKFYLDCKPCHCYDGEITCSRKPCGDMRVPALPCDCPAHYVPVCGRSGVTAASSCIAKCTGLTPEDFEFGRCSSKDPCKGNPCGPGEKCIKRARVCLAPIYKPCKQYECVPIKCGYEKENIQLQRPVCDKDRREHYTVCDLIRSGGVLGYWGPCLKGCSLRGPVCGINGEVYPSECAAWAENVIVDYFGPCVAVGKAGEGCGSAVKCPEIQEGCIGVIPPGACCRICGAAARLFYSRKQ
;
A
#
# COMPACT_ATOMS: atom_id res chain seq x y z
N ALA A 1 44.90 16.42 44.55
CA ALA A 1 44.95 15.12 45.27
C ALA A 1 43.60 14.42 45.14
N ALA A 2 43.64 13.20 44.59
CA ALA A 2 42.60 12.20 44.33
C ALA A 2 41.22 12.37 45.01
N ARG A 3 40.31 13.15 44.41
CA ARG A 3 38.86 13.02 44.63
C ARG A 3 38.20 12.70 43.29
N ASN A 4 37.52 11.56 43.21
CA ASN A 4 36.66 11.08 42.10
C ASN A 4 37.34 10.35 40.91
N GLN A 5 38.43 9.60 41.14
CA GLN A 5 39.03 8.74 40.09
C GLN A 5 38.17 7.50 39.72
N SER A 6 37.09 7.22 40.44
CA SER A 6 36.32 5.98 40.30
C SER A 6 35.18 6.02 39.28
N TRP A 7 34.92 7.17 38.63
CA TRP A 7 33.84 7.25 37.64
C TRP A 7 34.32 6.77 36.27
N ALA A 8 33.82 5.62 35.82
CA ALA A 8 34.22 5.00 34.54
C ALA A 8 33.91 5.87 33.32
N GLY A 9 32.91 6.76 33.41
CA GLY A 9 32.55 7.72 32.37
C GLY A 9 33.65 8.74 32.03
N ARG A 10 34.67 8.90 32.89
CA ARG A 10 35.81 9.81 32.61
C ARG A 10 36.61 9.41 31.37
N GLN A 11 36.66 8.13 31.04
CA GLN A 11 37.33 7.66 29.82
C GLN A 11 36.65 8.19 28.56
N CYS A 12 35.37 8.58 28.65
CA CYS A 12 34.62 9.15 27.54
C CYS A 12 34.89 10.64 27.33
N CYS A 13 35.51 11.35 28.27
CA CYS A 13 35.72 12.82 28.15
C CYS A 13 36.54 13.23 26.92
N GLN A 14 37.33 12.32 26.35
CA GLN A 14 38.07 12.57 25.10
C GLN A 14 37.15 12.72 23.87
N HIS A 15 35.93 12.16 23.94
CA HIS A 15 34.92 12.23 22.89
C HIS A 15 34.02 13.47 23.01
N ALA A 16 34.19 14.30 24.05
CA ALA A 16 33.49 15.57 24.18
C ALA A 16 34.15 16.62 23.27
N GLN A 17 33.40 17.13 22.30
CA GLN A 17 33.85 18.08 21.29
C GLN A 17 33.97 19.50 21.87
N TYR A 18 33.08 19.87 22.79
CA TYR A 18 33.02 21.19 23.38
C TYR A 18 34.02 21.32 24.55
N PRO A 19 34.94 22.32 24.54
CA PRO A 19 36.02 22.42 25.54
C PRO A 19 35.53 22.53 26.97
N ILE A 20 34.43 23.27 27.18
CA ILE A 20 33.80 23.44 28.49
C ILE A 20 33.24 22.08 28.96
N CYS A 21 32.53 21.35 28.10
CA CYS A 21 32.03 20.02 28.42
C CYS A 21 33.15 19.03 28.74
N ARG A 22 34.25 19.05 27.98
CA ARG A 22 35.43 18.22 28.22
C ARG A 22 36.09 18.50 29.57
N SER A 23 36.20 19.77 29.96
CA SER A 23 36.75 20.17 31.27
C SER A 23 35.82 19.78 32.43
N THR A 24 34.51 19.98 32.27
CA THR A 24 33.50 19.56 33.25
C THR A 24 33.49 18.04 33.41
N CYS A 25 33.60 17.30 32.31
CA CYS A 25 33.69 15.84 32.33
C CYS A 25 34.94 15.35 33.07
N ALA A 26 36.10 15.99 32.89
CA ALA A 26 37.32 15.63 33.59
C ALA A 26 37.21 15.79 35.12
N LEU A 27 36.33 16.69 35.58
CA LEU A 27 36.08 16.97 37.00
C LEU A 27 34.86 16.22 37.55
N ALA A 28 33.96 15.75 36.69
CA ALA A 28 32.73 15.07 37.08
C ALA A 28 32.96 13.78 37.88
N ALA A 29 32.04 13.50 38.80
CA ALA A 29 32.00 12.29 39.62
C ALA A 29 30.84 11.36 39.23
N SER A 30 29.84 11.90 38.53
CA SER A 30 28.69 11.17 38.02
C SER A 30 28.10 11.86 36.79
N ARG A 31 27.27 11.13 36.04
CA ARG A 31 26.55 11.69 34.87
C ARG A 31 25.68 12.91 35.20
N ARG A 32 25.22 13.04 36.46
CA ARG A 32 24.41 14.19 36.90
C ARG A 32 25.20 15.49 36.93
N ASP A 33 26.52 15.41 37.12
CA ASP A 33 27.40 16.59 37.16
C ASP A 33 27.61 17.22 35.77
N LEU A 34 27.22 16.50 34.70
CA LEU A 34 27.25 16.98 33.32
C LEU A 34 25.97 17.75 32.94
N ALA A 35 24.91 17.62 33.74
CA ALA A 35 23.61 18.21 33.46
C ALA A 35 23.70 19.74 33.43
N GLY A 36 23.28 20.33 32.32
CA GLY A 36 23.28 21.79 32.11
C GLY A 36 24.49 22.34 31.37
N THR A 37 25.63 21.63 31.36
CA THR A 37 26.86 22.09 30.65
C THR A 37 27.15 21.28 29.39
N CYS A 38 26.88 19.97 29.41
CA CYS A 38 26.95 19.09 28.24
C CYS A 38 25.52 18.78 27.80
N ARG A 39 25.16 19.08 26.55
CA ARG A 39 23.83 18.76 25.99
C ARG A 39 23.92 17.51 25.12
N VAL A 40 22.93 16.61 25.22
CA VAL A 40 22.92 15.32 24.50
C VAL A 40 22.86 15.49 22.98
N SER A 41 22.14 16.52 22.49
CA SER A 41 22.07 16.84 21.06
C SER A 41 23.39 17.29 20.46
N ASP A 42 24.23 17.92 21.29
CA ASP A 42 25.43 18.64 20.84
C ASP A 42 26.67 17.73 20.94
N GLU A 43 26.58 16.65 21.73
CA GLU A 43 27.68 15.74 22.07
C GLU A 43 27.29 14.25 21.93
N PRO A 44 26.80 13.81 20.75
CA PRO A 44 26.20 12.48 20.58
C PRO A 44 27.20 11.33 20.80
N GLU A 45 28.45 11.48 20.35
CA GLU A 45 29.51 10.47 20.48
C GLU A 45 29.97 10.31 21.93
N PHE A 46 30.06 11.43 22.65
CA PHE A 46 30.37 11.47 24.07
C PHE A 46 29.29 10.76 24.90
N TYR A 47 28.02 11.09 24.67
CA TYR A 47 26.92 10.46 25.40
C TYR A 47 26.75 8.97 25.05
N ASN A 48 26.99 8.59 23.79
CA ASN A 48 27.00 7.18 23.40
C ASN A 48 28.09 6.38 24.14
N CYS A 49 29.30 6.94 24.27
CA CYS A 49 30.35 6.33 25.08
C CYS A 49 29.93 6.20 26.56
N LEU A 50 29.29 7.22 27.14
CA LEU A 50 28.79 7.18 28.52
C LEU A 50 27.72 6.11 28.73
N ASP A 51 26.74 6.04 27.84
CA ASP A 51 25.69 5.02 27.85
C ASP A 51 26.28 3.61 27.78
N HIS A 52 27.27 3.42 26.90
CA HIS A 52 27.94 2.15 26.72
C HIS A 52 28.75 1.72 27.96
N LYS A 53 29.41 2.67 28.64
CA LYS A 53 30.16 2.40 29.88
C LYS A 53 29.22 2.10 31.05
N GLU A 54 28.12 2.83 31.20
CA GLU A 54 27.12 2.57 32.24
C GLU A 54 26.40 1.22 32.02
N ALA A 55 26.11 0.85 30.76
CA ALA A 55 25.57 -0.45 30.41
C ALA A 55 26.56 -1.59 30.73
N SER A 56 27.85 -1.40 30.40
CA SER A 56 28.92 -2.34 30.76
C SER A 56 29.06 -2.52 32.27
N GLU A 57 29.01 -1.43 33.04
CA GLU A 57 29.06 -1.52 34.51
C GLU A 57 27.83 -2.24 35.06
N LYS A 58 26.62 -1.86 34.65
CA LYS A 58 25.39 -2.54 35.08
C LYS A 58 25.41 -4.04 34.76
N CYS A 59 25.92 -4.41 33.60
CA CYS A 59 25.98 -5.81 33.16
C CYS A 59 27.08 -6.61 33.86
N CYS A 60 28.28 -6.05 34.02
CA CYS A 60 29.43 -6.77 34.57
C CYS A 60 29.53 -6.71 36.10
N ASN A 61 28.85 -5.78 36.77
CA ASN A 61 28.93 -5.63 38.22
C ASN A 61 28.40 -6.85 38.99
N SER A 62 27.53 -7.67 38.40
CA SER A 62 27.02 -8.91 39.01
C SER A 62 28.04 -10.05 39.06
N ILE A 63 29.22 -9.89 38.44
CA ILE A 63 30.28 -10.91 38.41
C ILE A 63 31.16 -10.72 39.64
N HIS A 64 31.27 -11.73 40.51
CA HIS A 64 32.03 -11.61 41.77
C HIS A 64 33.54 -11.78 41.61
N ASN A 65 33.99 -12.48 40.57
CA ASN A 65 35.40 -12.66 40.27
C ASN A 65 35.93 -11.45 39.49
N ASP A 66 36.89 -10.71 40.06
CA ASP A 66 37.43 -9.49 39.46
C ASP A 66 38.10 -9.71 38.10
N THR A 67 38.71 -10.89 37.87
CA THR A 67 39.30 -11.26 36.57
C THR A 67 38.22 -11.52 35.52
N CYS A 68 37.11 -12.17 35.88
CA CYS A 68 35.97 -12.36 34.98
C CYS A 68 35.23 -11.04 34.72
N ARG A 69 35.18 -10.16 35.73
CA ARG A 69 34.58 -8.82 35.64
C ARG A 69 35.37 -7.91 34.69
N SER A 70 36.70 -7.97 34.70
CA SER A 70 37.53 -7.21 33.75
C SER A 70 37.36 -7.72 32.32
N ILE A 71 37.34 -9.04 32.10
CA ILE A 71 37.09 -9.64 30.76
C ILE A 71 35.71 -9.23 30.24
N CYS A 72 34.68 -9.22 31.10
CA CYS A 72 33.34 -8.74 30.74
C CYS A 72 33.34 -7.28 30.27
N ARG A 73 34.05 -6.40 30.99
CA ARG A 73 34.16 -4.97 30.64
C ARG A 73 34.91 -4.75 29.33
N ASP A 74 35.94 -5.54 29.06
CA ASP A 74 36.71 -5.48 27.82
C ASP A 74 35.91 -5.93 26.59
N LEU A 75 35.06 -6.96 26.73
CA LEU A 75 34.15 -7.39 25.65
C LEU A 75 33.13 -6.31 25.28
N PHE A 76 32.60 -5.60 26.28
CA PHE A 76 31.75 -4.44 26.02
C PHE A 76 32.54 -3.31 25.32
N ALA A 77 33.79 -3.05 25.71
CA ALA A 77 34.56 -1.96 25.12
C ALA A 77 34.93 -2.17 23.64
N ASN A 78 35.03 -3.42 23.16
CA ASN A 78 35.39 -3.73 21.77
C ASN A 78 34.65 -5.00 21.26
N PRO A 79 33.38 -4.89 20.83
CA PRO A 79 32.61 -6.05 20.33
C PRO A 79 33.20 -6.70 19.06
N SER A 80 34.02 -5.96 18.30
CA SER A 80 34.64 -6.40 17.03
C SER A 80 35.82 -7.37 17.21
N LYS A 81 36.33 -7.59 18.44
CA LYS A 81 37.43 -8.54 18.71
C LYS A 81 36.89 -9.90 19.17
N GLN A 82 36.14 -10.59 18.30
CA GLN A 82 35.63 -11.95 18.56
C GLN A 82 36.72 -13.04 18.70
N SER A 83 37.97 -12.74 18.35
CA SER A 83 39.13 -13.61 18.65
C SER A 83 39.39 -13.78 20.16
N THR A 84 38.77 -12.93 21.00
CA THR A 84 38.89 -12.94 22.47
C THR A 84 37.74 -13.69 23.17
N ILE A 85 36.95 -14.50 22.46
CA ILE A 85 36.00 -15.46 23.07
C ILE A 85 36.74 -16.72 23.59
N ARG A 86 37.97 -16.97 23.10
CA ARG A 86 38.80 -18.11 23.52
C ARG A 86 39.26 -18.14 25.00
N PRO A 87 39.33 -17.04 25.79
CA PRO A 87 39.67 -17.09 27.20
C PRO A 87 38.46 -16.94 28.15
N TRP A 88 37.22 -17.30 27.76
CA TRP A 88 36.16 -17.57 28.77
C TRP A 88 36.29 -18.97 29.39
N HIS A 89 37.43 -19.66 29.19
CA HIS A 89 37.78 -20.88 29.91
C HIS A 89 38.10 -20.55 31.37
N GLY A 90 37.07 -20.65 32.22
CA GLY A 90 37.16 -20.45 33.67
C GLY A 90 36.02 -19.61 34.27
N CYS A 91 35.37 -18.77 33.45
CA CYS A 91 34.29 -17.87 33.89
C CYS A 91 32.88 -18.33 33.43
N ASN A 92 32.76 -19.53 32.83
CA ASN A 92 31.53 -20.03 32.18
C ASN A 92 30.30 -20.04 33.10
N LEU A 93 30.48 -20.26 34.40
CA LEU A 93 29.39 -20.28 35.39
C LEU A 93 28.91 -18.88 35.82
N GLN A 94 29.60 -17.79 35.42
CA GLN A 94 29.26 -16.41 35.80
C GLN A 94 28.95 -15.51 34.59
N ARG A 95 28.58 -16.07 33.42
CA ARG A 95 28.23 -15.29 32.23
C ARG A 95 26.88 -14.55 32.43
N PRO A 96 26.83 -13.21 32.45
CA PRO A 96 25.58 -12.45 32.58
C PRO A 96 24.71 -12.57 31.31
N LYS A 97 23.39 -12.66 31.46
CA LYS A 97 22.45 -12.74 30.31
C LYS A 97 22.50 -11.52 29.40
N CYS A 98 22.82 -10.34 29.94
CA CYS A 98 22.99 -9.09 29.17
C CYS A 98 24.12 -9.13 28.15
N LEU A 99 25.06 -10.09 28.24
CA LEU A 99 26.08 -10.28 27.21
C LEU A 99 25.52 -10.90 25.92
N ASN A 100 24.38 -11.58 25.99
CA ASN A 100 23.75 -12.23 24.83
C ASN A 100 23.08 -11.21 23.89
N GLU A 101 22.56 -10.09 24.41
CA GLU A 101 21.96 -9.01 23.60
C GLU A 101 23.00 -8.20 22.80
N LEU A 102 24.27 -8.23 23.20
CA LEU A 102 25.39 -7.64 22.44
C LEU A 102 25.91 -8.54 21.32
N LEU A 103 25.56 -9.83 21.34
CA LEU A 103 25.94 -10.82 20.32
C LEU A 103 24.86 -10.98 19.23
N THR A 104 23.74 -10.25 19.31
CA THR A 104 22.64 -10.28 18.33
C THR A 104 22.73 -9.16 17.29
N THR A 105 23.93 -8.77 16.86
CA THR A 105 24.13 -8.17 15.53
C THR A 105 24.42 -9.31 14.56
N GLU A 106 23.58 -9.46 13.52
CA GLU A 106 23.57 -10.53 12.51
C GLU A 106 24.96 -10.99 12.07
N THR A 107 25.56 -11.93 12.81
CA THR A 107 26.69 -12.71 12.34
C THR A 107 26.16 -13.67 11.30
N ALA A 108 26.72 -13.64 10.08
CA ALA A 108 26.42 -14.66 9.08
C ALA A 108 26.79 -16.03 9.67
N GLU A 109 25.83 -16.95 9.78
CA GLU A 109 26.13 -18.32 10.21
C GLU A 109 27.06 -18.97 9.17
N ASN A 110 28.35 -18.98 9.48
CA ASN A 110 29.41 -19.68 8.76
C ASN A 110 29.48 -19.41 7.23
N PRO A 111 29.90 -18.20 6.80
CA PRO A 111 29.96 -17.77 5.38
C PRO A 111 30.82 -18.67 4.47
N LYS A 112 31.64 -19.55 5.05
CA LYS A 112 32.41 -20.56 4.32
C LYS A 112 31.55 -21.67 3.70
N GLN A 113 30.32 -21.87 4.16
CA GLN A 113 29.41 -22.85 3.57
C GLN A 113 28.95 -22.43 2.16
N ASP A 114 28.92 -21.12 1.89
CA ASP A 114 28.45 -20.54 0.63
C ASP A 114 29.56 -20.38 -0.42
N LEU A 115 30.78 -20.88 -0.13
CA LEU A 115 31.89 -20.92 -1.10
C LEU A 115 31.53 -21.66 -2.40
N HIS A 116 30.55 -22.58 -2.35
CA HIS A 116 30.05 -23.26 -3.52
C HIS A 116 29.29 -22.31 -4.47
N CYS A 117 28.63 -21.27 -3.93
CA CYS A 117 27.90 -20.27 -4.72
C CYS A 117 28.83 -19.32 -5.50
N CYS A 118 30.06 -19.11 -5.05
CA CYS A 118 31.05 -18.32 -5.80
C CYS A 118 31.42 -18.92 -7.17
N ARG A 119 31.03 -20.17 -7.46
CA ARG A 119 31.25 -20.80 -8.77
C ARG A 119 30.31 -20.27 -9.86
N GLU A 120 29.17 -19.73 -9.47
CA GLU A 120 28.15 -19.18 -10.38
C GLU A 120 28.39 -17.69 -10.69
N ALA A 121 29.55 -17.15 -10.29
CA ALA A 121 29.88 -15.73 -10.42
C ALA A 121 29.88 -15.27 -11.90
N PRO A 122 29.29 -14.10 -12.21
CA PRO A 122 29.11 -13.62 -13.59
C PRO A 122 30.43 -13.28 -14.31
N ASN A 123 31.51 -13.01 -13.57
CA ASN A 123 32.81 -12.67 -14.13
C ASN A 123 33.96 -13.12 -13.18
N PRO A 124 35.20 -13.30 -13.69
CA PRO A 124 36.33 -13.79 -12.88
C PRO A 124 36.72 -12.83 -11.74
N LYS A 125 36.52 -11.52 -11.92
CA LYS A 125 36.78 -10.52 -10.87
C LYS A 125 35.83 -10.71 -9.66
N CYS A 126 34.55 -10.95 -9.93
CA CYS A 126 33.54 -11.26 -8.93
C CYS A 126 33.80 -12.62 -8.26
N LEU A 127 34.27 -13.63 -8.99
CA LEU A 127 34.63 -14.93 -8.42
C LEU A 127 35.73 -14.79 -7.35
N ASP A 128 36.76 -14.00 -7.65
CA ASP A 128 37.87 -13.75 -6.72
C ASP A 128 37.44 -12.89 -5.54
N THR A 129 36.65 -11.83 -5.78
CA THR A 129 36.08 -11.01 -4.70
C THR A 129 35.17 -11.86 -3.79
N CYS A 130 34.32 -12.71 -4.36
CA CYS A 130 33.42 -13.59 -3.60
C CYS A 130 34.16 -14.58 -2.71
N ARG A 131 35.15 -15.29 -3.24
CA ARG A 131 35.95 -16.23 -2.45
C ARG A 131 36.70 -15.53 -1.32
N ARG A 132 37.29 -14.36 -1.62
CA ARG A 132 38.01 -13.57 -0.62
C ARG A 132 37.07 -13.10 0.48
N THR A 133 35.95 -12.46 0.12
CA THR A 133 34.96 -11.93 1.06
C THR A 133 34.38 -13.01 1.96
N LEU A 134 33.97 -14.16 1.43
CA LEU A 134 33.44 -15.26 2.27
C LEU A 134 34.47 -15.93 3.18
N LEU A 135 35.77 -15.81 2.86
CA LEU A 135 36.84 -16.31 3.72
C LEU A 135 37.22 -15.32 4.82
N THR A 136 36.98 -14.02 4.61
CA THR A 136 37.46 -12.95 5.50
C THR A 136 36.37 -12.24 6.31
N ALA A 137 35.15 -12.12 5.78
CA ALA A 137 34.09 -11.33 6.38
C ALA A 137 33.26 -12.16 7.38
N VAL A 138 32.79 -11.51 8.44
CA VAL A 138 32.05 -12.12 9.56
C VAL A 138 30.62 -11.56 9.67
N ILE A 139 30.34 -10.47 8.96
CA ILE A 139 29.09 -9.70 9.02
C ILE A 139 28.37 -9.78 7.67
N MET A 140 27.08 -10.14 7.67
CA MET A 140 26.31 -10.38 6.44
C MET A 140 26.17 -9.10 5.58
N SER A 141 25.94 -7.95 6.20
CA SER A 141 25.83 -6.67 5.47
C SER A 141 27.13 -6.30 4.74
N GLU A 142 28.29 -6.56 5.35
CA GLU A 142 29.60 -6.29 4.73
C GLU A 142 29.88 -7.25 3.57
N ILE A 143 29.43 -8.51 3.68
CA ILE A 143 29.49 -9.49 2.60
C ILE A 143 28.65 -9.02 1.40
N LEU A 144 27.40 -8.59 1.64
CA LEU A 144 26.50 -8.14 0.58
C LEU A 144 27.00 -6.85 -0.08
N ASP A 145 27.43 -5.86 0.70
CA ASP A 145 27.93 -4.58 0.18
C ASP A 145 29.19 -4.76 -0.68
N THR A 146 30.14 -5.59 -0.26
CA THR A 146 31.37 -5.86 -1.04
C THR A 146 31.11 -6.72 -2.28
N LEU A 147 30.13 -7.63 -2.23
CA LEU A 147 29.72 -8.41 -3.39
C LEU A 147 28.96 -7.55 -4.39
N GLU A 148 28.07 -6.65 -3.97
CA GLU A 148 27.28 -5.79 -4.86
C GLU A 148 28.19 -4.88 -5.72
N GLN A 149 29.30 -4.40 -5.14
CA GLN A 149 30.24 -3.51 -5.81
C GLN A 149 30.96 -4.15 -7.01
N ASP A 150 31.31 -5.44 -6.94
CA ASP A 150 32.09 -6.14 -7.97
C ASP A 150 31.30 -7.21 -8.75
N CYS A 151 30.19 -7.69 -8.20
CA CYS A 151 29.31 -8.71 -8.78
C CYS A 151 28.01 -8.13 -9.38
N GLY A 152 27.78 -6.83 -9.20
CA GLY A 152 26.58 -6.12 -9.65
C GLY A 152 25.42 -6.25 -8.66
N ASN A 153 24.40 -5.42 -8.86
CA ASN A 153 23.23 -5.34 -7.98
C ASN A 153 22.54 -6.70 -7.82
N VAL A 154 21.87 -6.89 -6.68
CA VAL A 154 21.10 -8.10 -6.42
C VAL A 154 19.95 -8.21 -7.43
N THR A 155 20.08 -9.15 -8.37
CA THR A 155 19.09 -9.42 -9.42
C THR A 155 18.66 -10.88 -9.40
N THR A 156 17.37 -11.11 -9.55
CA THR A 156 16.67 -12.40 -9.45
C THR A 156 16.99 -13.41 -10.57
N ASN A 157 17.53 -12.95 -11.70
CA ASN A 157 17.91 -13.81 -12.83
C ASN A 157 19.37 -14.28 -12.77
N SER A 158 20.12 -13.89 -11.74
CA SER A 158 21.51 -14.28 -11.58
C SER A 158 21.61 -15.61 -10.82
N PRO A 159 22.23 -16.66 -11.40
CA PRO A 159 22.46 -17.93 -10.70
C PRO A 159 23.36 -17.76 -9.46
N PHE A 160 24.25 -16.76 -9.49
CA PHE A 160 25.09 -16.36 -8.36
C PHE A 160 24.27 -15.94 -7.13
N TRP A 161 23.43 -14.93 -7.27
CA TRP A 161 22.62 -14.38 -6.18
C TRP A 161 21.55 -15.37 -5.70
N SER A 162 21.02 -16.18 -6.62
CA SER A 162 20.02 -17.21 -6.31
C SER A 162 20.55 -18.31 -5.38
N CYS A 163 21.85 -18.62 -5.48
CA CYS A 163 22.50 -19.61 -4.63
C CYS A 163 22.65 -19.11 -3.19
N PHE A 164 23.10 -17.87 -2.99
CA PHE A 164 23.26 -17.27 -1.65
C PHE A 164 21.94 -17.14 -0.86
N MET A 165 20.82 -16.91 -1.55
CA MET A 165 19.52 -16.77 -0.88
C MET A 165 18.96 -18.11 -0.36
N ARG A 166 19.44 -19.24 -0.89
CA ARG A 166 19.01 -20.58 -0.48
C ARG A 166 19.65 -21.09 0.81
N SER A 167 20.79 -20.53 1.24
CA SER A 167 21.58 -21.06 2.36
C SER A 167 21.18 -20.53 3.74
N VAL A 168 20.34 -19.49 3.83
CA VAL A 168 19.96 -18.88 5.12
C VAL A 168 18.86 -19.69 5.84
N PRO A 169 19.11 -20.22 7.07
CA PRO A 169 18.12 -21.01 7.81
C PRO A 169 16.95 -20.17 8.34
N ALA A 170 15.79 -20.83 8.43
CA ALA A 170 14.44 -20.26 8.52
C ALA A 170 13.97 -19.83 9.95
N THR A 171 14.68 -18.91 10.64
CA THR A 171 14.29 -18.52 12.03
C THR A 171 14.14 -17.02 12.32
N SER A 172 13.89 -16.18 11.32
CA SER A 172 13.28 -14.86 11.55
C SER A 172 12.02 -14.74 10.73
N GLN A 173 10.98 -14.06 11.27
CA GLN A 173 9.68 -13.86 10.60
C GLN A 173 9.91 -13.28 9.20
N ARG A 174 9.89 -14.13 8.17
CA ARG A 174 10.14 -13.68 6.79
C ARG A 174 8.85 -13.08 6.26
N LEU A 175 8.91 -11.79 5.96
CA LEU A 175 7.91 -11.20 5.07
C LEU A 175 7.96 -11.99 3.75
N PRO A 176 6.81 -12.29 3.14
CA PRO A 176 6.79 -12.89 1.82
C PRO A 176 7.55 -12.01 0.82
N LEU A 177 8.06 -12.62 -0.25
CA LEU A 177 8.85 -11.90 -1.25
C LEU A 177 8.04 -10.76 -1.86
N ASP A 178 6.77 -11.00 -2.20
CA ASP A 178 5.88 -9.94 -2.72
C ASP A 178 4.40 -10.20 -2.37
N ILE A 179 3.88 -9.52 -1.33
CA ILE A 179 2.49 -9.67 -0.88
C ILE A 179 1.51 -9.15 -1.95
N GLY A 180 1.89 -8.14 -2.72
CA GLY A 180 1.07 -7.58 -3.80
C GLY A 180 0.78 -8.61 -4.87
N LYS A 181 1.83 -9.26 -5.38
CA LYS A 181 1.70 -10.34 -6.37
C LYS A 181 1.03 -11.59 -5.81
N MET A 182 1.24 -11.91 -4.53
CA MET A 182 0.55 -13.03 -3.88
C MET A 182 -0.98 -12.87 -3.86
N ALA A 183 -1.48 -11.64 -3.66
CA ALA A 183 -2.92 -11.38 -3.68
C ALA A 183 -3.55 -11.75 -5.05
N CYS A 184 -2.76 -11.67 -6.13
CA CYS A 184 -3.16 -12.04 -7.47
C CYS A 184 -3.27 -13.54 -7.70
N CYS A 185 -2.60 -14.39 -6.93
CA CYS A 185 -2.64 -15.86 -7.13
C CYS A 185 -4.06 -16.44 -6.99
N SER A 186 -4.95 -15.75 -6.28
CA SER A 186 -6.36 -16.13 -6.19
C SER A 186 -7.14 -15.93 -7.49
N ARG A 187 -6.58 -15.23 -8.49
CA ARG A 187 -7.16 -14.94 -9.81
C ARG A 187 -6.84 -16.01 -10.86
N ALA A 188 -5.97 -16.96 -10.52
CA ALA A 188 -5.66 -18.07 -11.41
C ALA A 188 -6.90 -18.94 -11.68
N VAL A 189 -7.08 -19.33 -12.94
CA VAL A 189 -8.15 -20.21 -13.40
C VAL A 189 -7.84 -21.66 -13.05
N SER A 190 -6.58 -22.07 -13.25
CA SER A 190 -6.07 -23.39 -12.92
C SER A 190 -5.53 -23.45 -11.49
N SER A 191 -5.86 -24.53 -10.79
CA SER A 191 -5.29 -24.82 -9.46
C SER A 191 -3.77 -24.95 -9.49
N THR A 192 -3.22 -25.52 -10.57
CA THR A 192 -1.78 -25.66 -10.76
C THR A 192 -1.08 -24.30 -10.83
N CYS A 193 -1.67 -23.36 -11.59
CA CYS A 193 -1.13 -22.01 -11.74
C CYS A 193 -1.28 -21.18 -10.47
N GLN A 194 -2.38 -21.38 -9.73
CA GLN A 194 -2.54 -20.81 -8.40
C GLN A 194 -1.41 -21.24 -7.46
N ASP A 195 -1.14 -22.54 -7.36
CA ASP A 195 -0.14 -23.08 -6.43
C ASP A 195 1.29 -22.69 -6.84
N LEU A 196 1.61 -22.68 -8.14
CA LEU A 196 2.87 -22.15 -8.66
C LEU A 196 3.04 -20.66 -8.30
N CYS A 197 1.99 -19.85 -8.46
CA CYS A 197 2.01 -18.44 -8.10
C CYS A 197 2.26 -18.23 -6.60
N TRP A 198 1.56 -18.96 -5.73
CA TRP A 198 1.79 -18.88 -4.28
C TRP A 198 3.21 -19.26 -3.92
N ARG A 199 3.75 -20.35 -4.49
CA ARG A 199 5.13 -20.78 -4.24
C ARG A 199 6.14 -19.73 -4.70
N ALA A 200 5.94 -19.15 -5.88
CA ALA A 200 6.85 -18.16 -6.45
C ALA A 200 7.03 -16.95 -5.52
N PHE A 201 5.94 -16.39 -5.00
CA PHE A 201 6.02 -15.16 -4.21
C PHE A 201 6.07 -15.37 -2.69
N GLN A 202 5.90 -16.61 -2.21
CA GLN A 202 6.01 -16.94 -0.78
C GLN A 202 7.45 -17.31 -0.36
N SER A 203 8.09 -18.26 -1.06
CA SER A 203 9.38 -18.82 -0.61
C SER A 203 10.24 -19.51 -1.68
N ASP A 204 9.67 -19.94 -2.81
CA ASP A 204 10.36 -20.75 -3.84
C ASP A 204 10.36 -20.05 -5.21
N TRP A 205 10.81 -18.79 -5.22
CA TRP A 205 10.82 -17.93 -6.41
C TRP A 205 11.59 -18.54 -7.59
N ALA A 206 12.82 -19.02 -7.36
CA ALA A 206 13.73 -19.39 -8.43
C ALA A 206 13.19 -20.49 -9.37
N VAL A 207 12.48 -21.48 -8.83
CA VAL A 207 11.93 -22.59 -9.62
C VAL A 207 10.49 -22.27 -10.02
N ALA A 208 9.66 -21.85 -9.06
CA ALA A 208 8.25 -21.66 -9.31
C ALA A 208 7.95 -20.48 -10.24
N SER A 209 8.81 -19.43 -10.27
CA SER A 209 8.64 -18.32 -11.23
C SER A 209 8.83 -18.76 -12.67
N GLN A 210 9.86 -19.55 -12.96
CA GLN A 210 10.13 -20.00 -14.33
C GLN A 210 8.99 -20.88 -14.86
N GLU A 211 8.49 -21.78 -14.01
CA GLU A 211 7.31 -22.61 -14.34
C GLU A 211 6.04 -21.76 -14.45
N LEU A 212 5.83 -20.78 -13.56
CA LEU A 212 4.70 -19.85 -13.63
C LEU A 212 4.71 -19.06 -14.94
N ASP A 213 5.84 -18.49 -15.33
CA ASP A 213 5.97 -17.69 -16.54
C ASP A 213 5.72 -18.54 -17.80
N SER A 214 6.38 -19.69 -17.89
CA SER A 214 6.34 -20.54 -19.09
C SER A 214 5.06 -21.35 -19.25
N VAL A 215 4.44 -21.82 -18.16
CA VAL A 215 3.24 -22.66 -18.20
C VAL A 215 1.96 -21.83 -18.06
N CYS A 216 1.96 -20.86 -17.14
CA CYS A 216 0.76 -20.13 -16.76
C CYS A 216 0.65 -18.80 -17.47
N LEU A 217 1.65 -17.90 -17.34
CA LEU A 217 1.54 -16.55 -17.92
C LEU A 217 1.62 -16.55 -19.45
N ALA A 218 2.28 -17.55 -20.03
CA ALA A 218 2.26 -17.79 -21.48
C ALA A 218 0.91 -18.32 -22.00
N SER A 219 0.06 -18.87 -21.13
CA SER A 219 -1.25 -19.39 -21.51
C SER A 219 -2.27 -18.26 -21.62
N SER A 220 -2.99 -18.21 -22.76
CA SER A 220 -4.07 -17.23 -22.95
C SER A 220 -5.28 -17.47 -22.02
N ALA A 221 -5.34 -18.61 -21.35
CA ALA A 221 -6.38 -18.95 -20.37
C ALA A 221 -6.18 -18.23 -19.02
N GLU A 222 -4.95 -17.93 -18.61
CA GLU A 222 -4.62 -17.30 -17.31
C GLU A 222 -4.55 -15.77 -17.41
N GLY A 223 -5.46 -15.18 -18.20
CA GLY A 223 -5.47 -13.74 -18.48
C GLY A 223 -5.62 -12.87 -17.23
N GLU A 224 -6.55 -13.20 -16.33
CA GLU A 224 -6.81 -12.42 -15.11
C GLU A 224 -5.63 -12.47 -14.12
N LEU A 225 -4.99 -13.63 -13.98
CA LEU A 225 -3.80 -13.78 -13.13
C LEU A 225 -2.67 -12.90 -13.65
N ARG A 226 -2.35 -13.01 -14.96
CA ARG A 226 -1.30 -12.23 -15.59
C ARG A 226 -1.55 -10.73 -15.45
N THR A 227 -2.74 -10.25 -15.80
CA THR A 227 -3.07 -8.82 -15.70
C THR A 227 -2.89 -8.30 -14.27
N CYS A 228 -3.34 -9.06 -13.27
CA CYS A 228 -3.17 -8.69 -11.87
C CYS A 228 -1.69 -8.64 -11.45
N LEU A 229 -0.89 -9.65 -11.84
CA LEU A 229 0.55 -9.68 -11.52
C LEU A 229 1.30 -8.52 -12.16
N GLU A 230 1.00 -8.20 -13.41
CA GLU A 230 1.56 -7.04 -14.09
C GLU A 230 1.14 -5.73 -13.40
N GLU A 231 -0.12 -5.60 -12.95
CA GLU A 231 -0.62 -4.42 -12.23
C GLU A 231 -0.02 -4.25 -10.83
N ALA A 232 0.29 -5.36 -10.16
CA ALA A 232 1.03 -5.35 -8.89
C ALA A 232 2.50 -4.93 -9.06
N GLU A 233 3.10 -5.21 -10.23
CA GLU A 233 4.47 -4.81 -10.57
C GLU A 233 4.55 -3.34 -11.02
N GLU A 234 3.77 -2.98 -12.04
CA GLU A 234 3.73 -1.66 -12.66
C GLU A 234 2.26 -1.27 -12.94
N PRO A 235 1.62 -0.48 -12.07
CA PRO A 235 0.22 -0.11 -12.24
C PRO A 235 0.02 0.77 -13.48
N CYS A 236 -1.17 0.69 -14.07
CA CYS A 236 -1.52 1.53 -15.21
C CYS A 236 -1.83 2.97 -14.76
N GLU A 237 -1.05 3.94 -15.25
CA GLU A 237 -1.15 5.36 -14.92
C GLU A 237 -1.74 6.18 -16.07
N LEU A 238 -2.30 7.35 -15.75
CA LEU A 238 -2.92 8.25 -16.73
C LEU A 238 -1.89 9.01 -17.56
N GLY A 239 -1.92 8.80 -18.87
CA GLY A 239 -1.28 9.61 -19.90
C GLY A 239 0.25 9.57 -19.89
N CYS A 240 0.88 9.70 -21.07
CA CYS A 240 2.28 10.07 -21.18
C CYS A 240 2.44 11.57 -21.47
N SER A 241 3.53 12.15 -20.98
CA SER A 241 3.92 13.55 -21.20
C SER A 241 5.42 13.60 -21.48
N ASP A 242 5.84 14.56 -22.28
CA ASP A 242 7.26 14.89 -22.51
C ASP A 242 8.12 13.77 -23.16
N LEU A 243 7.50 12.78 -23.80
CA LEU A 243 8.24 11.78 -24.59
C LEU A 243 8.73 12.41 -25.91
N SER A 244 10.01 12.25 -26.22
CA SER A 244 10.63 12.86 -27.39
C SER A 244 10.52 11.96 -28.62
N PHE A 245 10.79 10.66 -28.47
CA PHE A 245 10.79 9.71 -29.57
C PHE A 245 9.39 9.13 -29.79
N CYS A 246 8.74 8.63 -28.74
CA CYS A 246 7.39 8.09 -28.76
C CYS A 246 6.30 9.17 -28.65
N SER A 247 6.49 10.30 -29.33
CA SER A 247 5.63 11.48 -29.24
C SER A 247 4.14 11.23 -29.54
N ASN A 248 3.80 10.24 -30.38
CA ASN A 248 2.41 9.89 -30.70
C ASN A 248 1.61 9.32 -29.52
N PHE A 249 2.30 9.00 -28.42
CA PHE A 249 1.75 8.51 -27.16
C PHE A 249 1.54 9.63 -26.13
N ASN A 250 2.07 10.84 -26.38
CA ASN A 250 1.85 12.01 -25.53
C ASN A 250 0.42 12.54 -25.64
N ASP A 251 0.03 13.36 -24.66
CA ASP A 251 -1.17 14.21 -24.69
C ASP A 251 -2.48 13.45 -24.88
N ARG A 252 -2.55 12.23 -24.34
CA ARG A 252 -3.76 11.40 -24.30
C ARG A 252 -4.24 11.29 -22.84
N PRO A 253 -5.09 12.22 -22.37
CA PRO A 253 -5.39 12.37 -20.95
C PRO A 253 -6.20 11.20 -20.35
N THR A 254 -6.95 10.47 -21.18
CA THR A 254 -7.82 9.37 -20.73
C THR A 254 -7.24 7.98 -21.00
N THR A 255 -6.12 7.87 -21.72
CA THR A 255 -5.47 6.59 -21.98
C THR A 255 -4.51 6.25 -20.85
N LEU A 256 -4.44 4.97 -20.51
CA LEU A 256 -3.60 4.45 -19.46
C LEU A 256 -2.33 3.82 -20.04
N PHE A 257 -1.21 3.90 -19.31
CA PHE A 257 0.08 3.32 -19.68
C PHE A 257 0.76 2.75 -18.43
N ARG A 258 1.51 1.65 -18.54
CA ARG A 258 2.30 1.14 -17.40
C ARG A 258 3.56 1.95 -17.14
N THR A 259 4.15 2.52 -18.19
CA THR A 259 5.34 3.35 -18.05
C THR A 259 5.34 4.49 -19.06
N CYS A 260 5.72 5.67 -18.58
CA CYS A 260 5.91 6.88 -19.38
C CYS A 260 7.25 7.55 -19.03
N SER A 261 8.30 6.76 -18.78
CA SER A 261 9.59 7.30 -18.36
C SER A 261 10.46 7.74 -19.55
N ALA A 262 11.31 8.74 -19.33
CA ALA A 262 12.33 9.14 -20.30
C ALA A 262 13.30 7.98 -20.63
N ARG A 263 13.50 7.05 -19.69
CA ARG A 263 14.30 5.84 -19.92
C ARG A 263 13.63 4.93 -20.95
N SER A 264 12.32 4.68 -20.81
CA SER A 264 11.55 3.88 -21.76
C SER A 264 11.53 4.50 -23.16
N ASP A 265 11.47 5.84 -23.26
CA ASP A 265 11.55 6.58 -24.54
C ASP A 265 12.91 6.38 -25.23
N LEU A 266 14.00 6.46 -24.46
CA LEU A 266 15.35 6.24 -24.96
C LEU A 266 15.59 4.78 -25.36
N THR A 267 15.11 3.81 -24.56
CA THR A 267 15.18 2.38 -24.90
C THR A 267 14.43 2.09 -26.19
N ALA A 268 13.24 2.68 -26.37
CA ALA A 268 12.47 2.54 -27.60
C ALA A 268 13.24 3.08 -28.82
N LYS A 269 13.92 4.22 -28.65
CA LYS A 269 14.75 4.81 -29.71
C LYS A 269 15.91 3.90 -30.11
N SER A 270 16.60 3.27 -29.14
CA SER A 270 17.67 2.32 -29.45
C SER A 270 17.15 1.05 -30.12
N GLU A 271 16.06 0.47 -29.63
CA GLU A 271 15.51 -0.77 -30.16
C GLU A 271 15.01 -0.63 -31.60
N VAL A 272 14.38 0.50 -31.96
CA VAL A 272 13.97 0.74 -33.36
C VAL A 272 15.16 0.73 -34.31
N ILE A 273 16.32 1.26 -33.89
CA ILE A 273 17.54 1.27 -34.71
C ILE A 273 18.01 -0.16 -34.94
N ASP A 274 18.05 -0.99 -33.89
CA ASP A 274 18.46 -2.39 -34.01
C ASP A 274 17.47 -3.18 -34.88
N TRP A 275 16.17 -2.95 -34.66
CA TRP A 275 15.10 -3.63 -35.39
C TRP A 275 15.12 -3.28 -36.88
N SER A 276 15.38 -2.03 -37.23
CA SER A 276 15.52 -1.58 -38.62
C SER A 276 16.70 -2.21 -39.37
N ARG A 277 17.68 -2.77 -38.64
CA ARG A 277 18.84 -3.48 -39.20
C ARG A 277 18.64 -4.99 -39.30
N GLY A 278 17.43 -5.49 -39.07
CA GLY A 278 17.12 -6.92 -39.11
C GLY A 278 17.56 -7.67 -37.85
N ALA A 279 17.47 -7.03 -36.68
CA ALA A 279 17.76 -7.69 -35.40
C ALA A 279 16.87 -8.93 -35.19
N THR A 280 17.44 -9.93 -34.52
CA THR A 280 16.70 -11.11 -34.06
C THR A 280 16.09 -10.82 -32.70
N ILE A 281 14.77 -10.92 -32.58
CA ILE A 281 14.08 -10.77 -31.29
C ILE A 281 14.12 -12.11 -30.55
N HIS A 282 14.53 -12.08 -29.29
CA HIS A 282 14.48 -13.22 -28.37
C HIS A 282 13.47 -12.91 -27.25
N GLY A 283 12.60 -13.87 -26.89
CA GLY A 283 11.70 -13.70 -25.73
C GLY A 283 10.22 -14.07 -25.94
N LEU A 284 9.78 -14.33 -27.17
CA LEU A 284 8.41 -14.79 -27.46
C LEU A 284 8.32 -16.32 -27.62
N GLY A 285 9.29 -17.04 -27.04
CA GLY A 285 9.43 -18.50 -27.10
C GLY A 285 10.31 -19.03 -28.25
N PHE A 286 10.68 -18.19 -29.21
CA PHE A 286 11.47 -18.54 -30.39
C PHE A 286 12.10 -17.27 -31.00
N PRO A 287 13.28 -17.36 -31.64
CA PRO A 287 13.90 -16.23 -32.33
C PRO A 287 13.24 -15.97 -33.69
N PHE A 288 12.99 -14.71 -34.02
CA PHE A 288 12.57 -14.30 -35.38
C PHE A 288 13.28 -13.01 -35.80
N GLN A 289 13.53 -12.86 -37.09
CA GLN A 289 14.17 -11.68 -37.68
C GLN A 289 13.14 -10.68 -38.18
N ILE A 290 13.43 -9.41 -37.99
CA ILE A 290 12.57 -8.33 -38.46
C ILE A 290 12.89 -8.06 -39.93
N ASP A 291 11.85 -7.97 -40.74
CA ASP A 291 11.99 -7.66 -42.16
C ASP A 291 12.36 -6.17 -42.32
N PRO A 292 13.49 -5.83 -42.98
CA PRO A 292 13.89 -4.45 -43.24
C PRO A 292 12.86 -3.64 -44.05
N SER A 293 11.91 -4.30 -44.74
CA SER A 293 10.83 -3.67 -45.49
C SER A 293 9.67 -3.18 -44.62
N CYS A 294 9.69 -3.45 -43.30
CA CYS A 294 8.68 -2.98 -42.36
C CYS A 294 8.56 -1.44 -42.40
N PRO A 295 7.34 -0.86 -42.49
CA PRO A 295 7.17 0.59 -42.50
C PRO A 295 7.71 1.24 -41.22
N ALA A 296 8.50 2.31 -41.37
CA ALA A 296 9.17 2.98 -40.25
C ALA A 296 8.20 3.44 -39.15
N GLU A 297 7.02 3.97 -39.51
CA GLU A 297 6.01 4.40 -38.53
C GLU A 297 5.38 3.22 -37.79
N THR A 298 5.13 2.10 -38.47
CA THR A 298 4.62 0.87 -37.86
C THR A 298 5.65 0.27 -36.90
N LEU A 299 6.92 0.22 -37.32
CA LEU A 299 8.02 -0.26 -36.49
C LEU A 299 8.20 0.60 -35.24
N LYS A 300 8.20 1.92 -35.42
CA LYS A 300 8.28 2.90 -34.33
C LYS A 300 7.12 2.73 -33.35
N ALA A 301 5.89 2.63 -33.84
CA ALA A 301 4.71 2.45 -33.00
C ALA A 301 4.77 1.12 -32.24
N ALA A 302 5.21 0.03 -32.87
CA ALA A 302 5.34 -1.28 -32.24
C ALA A 302 6.38 -1.29 -31.10
N VAL A 303 7.55 -0.69 -31.31
CA VAL A 303 8.57 -0.60 -30.26
C VAL A 303 8.12 0.32 -29.12
N CYS A 304 7.55 1.48 -29.43
CA CYS A 304 6.97 2.36 -28.42
C CYS A 304 5.85 1.67 -27.62
N TYR A 305 5.01 0.87 -28.28
CA TYR A 305 3.97 0.06 -27.63
C TYR A 305 4.57 -0.93 -26.63
N LEU A 306 5.64 -1.64 -27.01
CA LEU A 306 6.31 -2.61 -26.14
C LEU A 306 6.97 -1.95 -24.94
N GLN A 307 7.59 -0.77 -25.14
CA GLN A 307 8.29 -0.05 -24.09
C GLN A 307 7.34 0.71 -23.15
N LEU A 308 6.26 1.29 -23.65
CA LEU A 308 5.32 2.12 -22.87
C LEU A 308 4.12 1.33 -22.31
N ARG A 309 3.76 0.21 -22.94
CA ARG A 309 2.70 -0.71 -22.53
C ARG A 309 1.37 -0.01 -22.22
N PRO A 310 0.64 0.47 -23.24
CA PRO A 310 -0.70 1.03 -23.05
C PRO A 310 -1.67 0.00 -22.44
N CYS A 311 -2.60 0.48 -21.62
CA CYS A 311 -3.57 -0.35 -20.91
C CYS A 311 -5.02 -0.04 -21.31
N HIS A 312 -5.86 -1.07 -21.29
CA HIS A 312 -7.28 -0.92 -21.58
C HIS A 312 -7.96 -0.26 -20.37
N PRO A 313 -8.82 0.76 -20.54
CA PRO A 313 -9.33 1.57 -19.43
C PRO A 313 -10.17 0.79 -18.41
N GLU A 314 -10.82 -0.29 -18.82
CA GLU A 314 -11.70 -1.07 -17.93
C GLU A 314 -11.05 -2.33 -17.36
N THR A 315 -10.11 -2.93 -18.09
CA THR A 315 -9.58 -4.27 -17.78
C THR A 315 -8.09 -4.29 -17.57
N HIS A 316 -7.41 -3.16 -17.80
CA HIS A 316 -5.95 -3.02 -17.72
C HIS A 316 -5.19 -4.02 -18.60
N GLU A 317 -5.85 -4.58 -19.60
CA GLU A 317 -5.23 -5.46 -20.59
C GLU A 317 -4.23 -4.67 -21.45
N THR A 318 -3.07 -5.28 -21.67
CA THR A 318 -1.92 -4.71 -22.39
C THR A 318 -1.61 -5.45 -23.69
N ARG A 319 -2.33 -6.52 -24.00
CA ARG A 319 -2.14 -7.27 -25.25
C ARG A 319 -2.76 -6.58 -26.45
N LEU A 320 -2.07 -6.71 -27.58
CA LEU A 320 -2.50 -6.16 -28.85
C LEU A 320 -3.71 -6.93 -29.39
N CYS A 321 -4.65 -6.22 -30.01
CA CYS A 321 -5.78 -6.82 -30.70
C CYS A 321 -5.29 -7.83 -31.75
N ARG A 322 -6.01 -8.96 -31.88
CA ARG A 322 -5.57 -10.09 -32.71
C ARG A 322 -5.32 -9.73 -34.18
N ASN A 323 -6.17 -8.88 -34.76
CA ASN A 323 -6.00 -8.40 -36.13
C ASN A 323 -4.75 -7.54 -36.27
N ASP A 324 -4.55 -6.58 -35.36
CA ASP A 324 -3.39 -5.71 -35.36
C ASP A 324 -2.08 -6.52 -35.15
N CYS A 325 -2.12 -7.60 -34.35
CA CYS A 325 -0.99 -8.52 -34.19
C CYS A 325 -0.67 -9.26 -35.51
N ILE A 326 -1.69 -9.78 -36.18
CA ILE A 326 -1.50 -10.50 -37.46
C ILE A 326 -0.94 -9.53 -38.50
N ASP A 327 -1.50 -8.33 -38.59
CA ASP A 327 -1.06 -7.29 -39.53
C ASP A 327 0.40 -6.89 -39.25
N LEU A 328 0.78 -6.71 -37.99
CA LEU A 328 2.15 -6.36 -37.60
C LEU A 328 3.13 -7.49 -37.96
N LEU A 329 2.85 -8.72 -37.54
CA LEU A 329 3.75 -9.86 -37.76
C LEU A 329 3.83 -10.27 -39.23
N THR A 330 2.78 -10.04 -40.02
CA THR A 330 2.81 -10.36 -41.47
C THR A 330 3.67 -9.36 -42.24
N ASN A 331 3.67 -8.09 -41.85
CA ASN A 331 4.37 -7.04 -42.58
C ASN A 331 5.81 -6.77 -42.09
N CYS A 332 6.18 -7.23 -40.89
CA CYS A 332 7.43 -6.83 -40.26
C CYS A 332 8.32 -7.99 -39.79
N VAL A 333 7.94 -9.26 -40.05
CA VAL A 333 8.75 -10.42 -39.69
C VAL A 333 9.12 -11.21 -40.93
N ASP A 334 10.40 -11.57 -41.04
CA ASP A 334 10.87 -12.49 -42.06
C ASP A 334 10.61 -13.94 -41.64
N TRP A 335 9.68 -14.59 -42.34
CA TRP A 335 9.28 -15.97 -42.09
C TRP A 335 10.17 -17.01 -42.80
N SER A 336 11.11 -16.58 -43.64
CA SER A 336 11.92 -17.47 -44.48
C SER A 336 12.84 -18.42 -43.70
N GLN A 337 13.26 -18.02 -42.49
CA GLN A 337 14.18 -18.79 -41.65
C GLN A 337 13.49 -19.70 -40.61
N LEU A 338 12.16 -19.63 -40.48
CA LEU A 338 11.41 -20.43 -39.51
C LEU A 338 11.01 -21.78 -40.11
N ALA A 339 11.72 -22.84 -39.71
CA ALA A 339 11.39 -24.21 -40.11
C ALA A 339 10.13 -24.71 -39.38
N GLY A 340 9.03 -24.87 -40.10
CA GLY A 340 7.78 -25.48 -39.62
C GLY A 340 6.54 -24.60 -39.84
N ALA A 341 5.35 -25.20 -39.82
CA ALA A 341 4.05 -24.60 -40.15
C ALA A 341 3.55 -23.51 -39.16
N GLN A 342 4.43 -22.61 -38.73
CA GLN A 342 4.10 -21.49 -37.86
C GLN A 342 3.90 -20.24 -38.71
N SER A 343 2.71 -19.67 -38.63
CA SER A 343 2.30 -18.43 -39.30
C SER A 343 2.04 -17.32 -38.28
N ALA A 344 1.97 -16.06 -38.73
CA ALA A 344 1.53 -14.93 -37.91
C ALA A 344 0.24 -15.24 -37.11
N ILE A 345 -0.70 -15.97 -37.71
CA ILE A 345 -1.97 -16.40 -37.08
C ILE A 345 -1.73 -17.32 -35.88
N SER A 346 -0.81 -18.28 -36.00
CA SER A 346 -0.47 -19.22 -34.94
C SER A 346 0.28 -18.56 -33.77
N PHE A 347 0.99 -17.46 -34.02
CA PHE A 347 1.66 -16.69 -32.97
C PHE A 347 0.71 -15.75 -32.25
N CYS A 348 -0.11 -15.02 -32.99
CA CYS A 348 -1.10 -14.13 -32.41
C CYS A 348 -2.19 -14.85 -31.62
N SER A 349 -2.37 -16.17 -31.80
CA SER A 349 -3.26 -16.96 -30.93
C SER A 349 -2.77 -17.05 -29.47
N ARG A 350 -1.46 -16.89 -29.25
CA ARG A 350 -0.83 -16.84 -27.92
C ARG A 350 -0.69 -15.40 -27.41
N LEU A 351 -0.29 -14.48 -28.29
CA LEU A 351 0.06 -13.10 -27.92
C LEU A 351 -1.14 -12.15 -27.82
N SER A 352 -2.28 -12.52 -28.40
CA SER A 352 -3.50 -11.72 -28.39
C SER A 352 -4.66 -12.46 -27.71
N PRO A 353 -5.70 -11.74 -27.25
CA PRO A 353 -6.91 -12.36 -26.76
C PRO A 353 -7.55 -13.29 -27.83
N PRO A 354 -8.00 -14.51 -27.45
CA PRO A 354 -8.49 -15.49 -28.41
C PRO A 354 -9.82 -15.12 -29.08
N ARG A 355 -10.66 -14.30 -28.44
CA ARG A 355 -11.95 -13.86 -28.97
C ARG A 355 -11.95 -12.35 -29.28
N PRO A 356 -12.58 -11.91 -30.38
CA PRO A 356 -12.56 -10.51 -30.82
C PRO A 356 -13.38 -9.56 -29.93
N ASP A 357 -14.30 -10.08 -29.12
CA ASP A 357 -15.09 -9.34 -28.13
C ASP A 357 -14.32 -9.10 -26.82
N MET A 358 -13.18 -9.76 -26.63
CA MET A 358 -12.33 -9.51 -25.46
C MET A 358 -11.57 -8.19 -25.59
N PRO A 359 -11.42 -7.45 -24.48
CA PRO A 359 -10.71 -6.17 -24.48
C PRO A 359 -9.26 -6.36 -24.93
N CYS A 360 -8.77 -5.43 -25.74
CA CYS A 360 -7.44 -5.42 -26.31
C CYS A 360 -7.03 -3.98 -26.67
N ILE A 361 -5.75 -3.75 -26.95
CA ILE A 361 -5.27 -2.46 -27.43
C ILE A 361 -5.07 -2.49 -28.94
N SER A 362 -5.59 -1.48 -29.63
CA SER A 362 -5.29 -1.26 -31.04
C SER A 362 -4.04 -0.42 -31.22
N LEU A 363 -3.19 -0.78 -32.18
CA LEU A 363 -1.97 -0.04 -32.53
C LEU A 363 -2.27 1.15 -33.47
N LYS A 364 -3.37 1.08 -34.21
CA LYS A 364 -3.73 2.05 -35.27
C LYS A 364 -3.75 3.52 -34.79
N PRO A 365 -4.29 3.86 -33.60
CA PRO A 365 -4.30 5.24 -33.10
C PRO A 365 -2.91 5.84 -32.86
N TYR A 366 -1.87 5.00 -32.70
CA TYR A 366 -0.49 5.42 -32.44
C TYR A 366 0.35 5.54 -33.72
N ILE A 367 -0.06 4.85 -34.79
CA ILE A 367 0.52 4.98 -36.14
C ILE A 367 -0.02 6.25 -36.80
N ASN A 368 -1.34 6.44 -36.75
CA ASN A 368 -2.02 7.61 -37.33
C ASN A 368 -2.67 8.43 -36.19
N PRO A 369 -1.94 9.36 -35.57
CA PRO A 369 -2.43 10.08 -34.40
C PRO A 369 -3.59 11.02 -34.78
N THR A 370 -4.77 10.75 -34.22
CA THR A 370 -5.83 11.75 -34.06
C THR A 370 -5.54 12.51 -32.76
N LEU A 371 -5.19 13.79 -32.87
CA LEU A 371 -4.93 14.67 -31.72
C LEU A 371 -6.23 14.85 -30.90
N PRO A 372 -6.29 14.40 -29.63
CA PRO A 372 -7.41 14.72 -28.74
C PRO A 372 -7.36 16.20 -28.33
N GLU A 373 -8.51 16.75 -27.93
CA GLU A 373 -8.58 18.07 -27.30
C GLU A 373 -7.73 18.12 -26.02
N LYS A 374 -7.00 19.22 -25.83
CA LYS A 374 -6.14 19.46 -24.67
C LYS A 374 -6.97 19.61 -23.39
N GLY A 375 -7.22 18.50 -22.70
CA GLY A 375 -7.63 18.50 -21.29
C GLY A 375 -6.41 18.42 -20.38
N LYS A 376 -6.12 19.47 -19.60
CA LYS A 376 -5.06 19.42 -18.57
C LYS A 376 -5.57 18.68 -17.35
N ILE A 377 -5.32 17.37 -17.28
CA ILE A 377 -5.46 16.60 -16.04
C ILE A 377 -4.21 16.85 -15.20
N ILE A 378 -4.39 17.26 -13.95
CA ILE A 378 -3.29 17.44 -13.00
C ILE A 378 -3.13 16.12 -12.23
N THR A 379 -1.94 15.54 -12.27
CA THR A 379 -1.59 14.30 -11.55
C THR A 379 -0.43 14.56 -10.58
N PRO A 380 -0.68 15.20 -9.41
CA PRO A 380 0.38 15.69 -8.52
C PRO A 380 1.32 14.62 -7.96
N CYS A 381 0.85 13.37 -7.89
CA CYS A 381 1.61 12.24 -7.38
C CYS A 381 2.25 11.37 -8.45
N LYS A 382 2.15 11.76 -9.73
CA LYS A 382 2.80 11.05 -10.84
C LYS A 382 4.33 11.04 -10.63
N ASP A 383 4.97 9.92 -10.97
CA ASP A 383 6.40 9.66 -10.78
C ASP A 383 6.90 9.66 -9.31
N SER A 384 5.97 9.58 -8.34
CA SER A 384 6.27 9.57 -6.90
C SER A 384 7.24 10.70 -6.49
N PRO A 385 6.79 11.96 -6.39
CA PRO A 385 7.63 13.08 -5.95
C PRO A 385 8.18 12.91 -4.53
N CYS A 386 7.66 11.93 -3.79
CA CYS A 386 8.12 11.55 -2.48
C CYS A 386 9.36 10.65 -2.56
N GLY A 387 10.38 10.95 -1.73
CA GLY A 387 11.58 10.11 -1.63
C GLY A 387 11.30 8.67 -1.17
N LYS A 388 12.31 7.80 -1.24
CA LYS A 388 12.21 6.38 -0.84
C LYS A 388 11.53 6.23 0.54
N TYR A 389 10.71 5.19 0.72
CA TYR A 389 9.91 4.90 1.92
C TYR A 389 8.77 5.90 2.23
N LYS A 390 8.40 6.78 1.28
CA LYS A 390 7.28 7.71 1.45
C LYS A 390 6.22 7.51 0.37
N VAL A 391 4.96 7.59 0.78
CA VAL A 391 3.78 7.51 -0.09
C VAL A 391 3.27 8.91 -0.36
N CYS A 392 3.05 9.22 -1.64
CA CYS A 392 2.39 10.46 -2.06
C CYS A 392 0.88 10.35 -1.89
N THR A 393 0.30 11.27 -1.14
CA THR A 393 -1.16 11.39 -0.97
C THR A 393 -1.61 12.76 -1.43
N LEU A 394 -2.72 12.84 -2.17
CA LEU A 394 -3.27 14.11 -2.62
C LEU A 394 -3.73 14.95 -1.44
N GLU A 395 -3.36 16.23 -1.45
CA GLU A 395 -3.79 17.21 -0.45
C GLU A 395 -4.72 18.22 -1.11
N HIS A 396 -6.02 18.07 -0.86
CA HIS A 396 -7.04 18.89 -1.50
C HIS A 396 -7.14 20.33 -0.95
N ASN A 397 -6.42 20.65 0.13
CA ASN A 397 -6.75 21.81 0.98
C ASN A 397 -5.60 22.81 1.23
N SER A 398 -4.36 22.52 0.79
CA SER A 398 -3.22 23.43 0.89
C SER A 398 -3.00 24.15 -0.44
N GLY A 399 -3.09 25.48 -0.45
CA GLY A 399 -2.78 26.29 -1.62
C GLY A 399 -1.30 26.30 -2.04
N GLU A 400 -0.42 25.68 -1.25
CA GLU A 400 1.05 25.66 -1.47
C GLU A 400 1.56 24.32 -2.05
N SER A 401 0.90 23.20 -1.77
CA SER A 401 1.26 21.86 -2.28
C SER A 401 0.02 21.02 -2.54
N LEU A 402 -0.10 20.45 -3.75
CA LEU A 402 -1.21 19.58 -4.17
C LEU A 402 -1.09 18.13 -3.64
N TYR A 403 0.00 17.83 -2.94
CA TYR A 403 0.29 16.52 -2.38
C TYR A 403 1.08 16.63 -1.07
N LYS A 404 1.02 15.56 -0.28
CA LYS A 404 1.78 15.35 0.95
C LYS A 404 2.47 14.00 0.93
N CYS A 405 3.68 13.95 1.48
CA CYS A 405 4.43 12.71 1.62
C CYS A 405 4.28 12.13 3.03
N LEU A 406 3.74 10.92 3.13
CA LEU A 406 3.61 10.18 4.39
C LEU A 406 4.64 9.03 4.43
N PRO A 407 5.22 8.69 5.60
CA PRO A 407 6.02 7.47 5.71
C PRO A 407 5.17 6.25 5.36
N GLY A 408 5.77 5.24 4.73
CA GLY A 408 5.10 4.00 4.35
C GLY A 408 5.89 2.74 4.66
N CYS A 409 5.21 1.61 4.59
CA CYS A 409 5.78 0.28 4.80
C CYS A 409 5.73 -0.51 3.49
N TYR A 410 6.82 -1.23 3.17
CA TYR A 410 6.86 -2.14 2.04
C TYR A 410 5.97 -3.37 2.27
N LEU A 411 5.39 -3.87 1.18
CA LEU A 411 4.57 -5.08 1.16
C LEU A 411 5.35 -6.33 0.74
N GLY A 412 6.61 -6.43 1.13
CA GLY A 412 7.46 -7.60 0.86
C GLY A 412 8.92 -7.18 0.71
N GLU A 413 9.82 -8.16 0.71
CA GLU A 413 11.25 -7.91 0.50
C GLU A 413 11.57 -7.48 -0.95
N MET A 414 10.77 -7.92 -1.91
CA MET A 414 10.92 -7.65 -3.34
C MET A 414 9.80 -6.77 -3.91
N SER A 415 8.80 -6.40 -3.11
CA SER A 415 7.66 -5.62 -3.58
C SER A 415 8.00 -4.13 -3.67
N GLY A 416 7.71 -3.51 -4.82
CA GLY A 416 7.77 -2.05 -4.98
C GLY A 416 6.62 -1.31 -4.27
N LEU A 417 5.60 -2.02 -3.81
CA LEU A 417 4.39 -1.44 -3.25
C LEU A 417 4.58 -0.98 -1.81
N LEU A 418 4.13 0.27 -1.56
CA LEU A 418 4.17 0.92 -0.26
C LEU A 418 2.76 1.25 0.22
N VAL A 419 2.51 1.04 1.51
CA VAL A 419 1.27 1.48 2.16
C VAL A 419 1.54 2.60 3.16
N PRO A 420 0.68 3.63 3.25
CA PRO A 420 0.92 4.75 4.13
C PRO A 420 0.79 4.33 5.60
N HIS A 421 1.57 4.99 6.46
CA HIS A 421 1.55 4.79 7.91
C HIS A 421 0.14 4.84 8.51
N GLY A 422 -0.17 3.88 9.38
CA GLY A 422 -1.48 3.72 10.01
C GLY A 422 -2.43 2.77 9.28
N SER A 423 -2.13 2.42 8.03
CA SER A 423 -2.91 1.47 7.22
C SER A 423 -2.87 0.07 7.79
N TRP A 424 -3.97 -0.67 7.64
CA TRP A 424 -4.05 -2.09 7.96
C TRP A 424 -3.98 -2.90 6.67
N VAL A 425 -3.11 -3.91 6.64
CA VAL A 425 -2.84 -4.72 5.45
C VAL A 425 -2.96 -6.20 5.78
N GLN A 426 -3.51 -6.98 4.85
CA GLN A 426 -3.55 -8.43 4.95
C GLN A 426 -2.26 -9.01 4.37
N ILE A 427 -1.64 -9.91 5.13
CA ILE A 427 -0.37 -10.56 4.83
C ILE A 427 -0.57 -12.07 5.00
N PRO A 428 -0.04 -12.93 4.11
CA PRO A 428 -0.10 -14.36 4.32
C PRO A 428 0.73 -14.80 5.53
N ARG A 429 0.36 -15.94 6.11
CA ARG A 429 1.04 -16.56 7.22
C ARG A 429 2.15 -17.48 6.71
N GLU A 430 3.31 -17.40 7.37
CA GLU A 430 4.47 -18.23 7.04
C GLU A 430 4.24 -19.72 7.38
N ASP A 431 3.45 -20.00 8.42
CA ASP A 431 3.26 -21.36 8.93
C ASP A 431 2.26 -22.20 8.12
N LYS A 432 1.37 -21.56 7.35
CA LYS A 432 0.32 -22.24 6.58
C LYS A 432 0.00 -21.51 5.27
N VAL A 433 0.09 -22.23 4.16
CA VAL A 433 -0.36 -21.80 2.84
C VAL A 433 -1.86 -21.46 2.89
N ARG A 434 -2.29 -20.37 2.24
CA ARG A 434 -3.68 -19.85 2.22
C ARG A 434 -4.24 -19.34 3.56
N CYS A 435 -3.41 -19.09 4.57
CA CYS A 435 -3.83 -18.42 5.80
C CYS A 435 -3.34 -16.98 5.84
N LEU A 436 -4.14 -16.06 6.39
CA LEU A 436 -3.85 -14.62 6.43
C LEU A 436 -3.68 -14.10 7.88
N LYS A 437 -2.92 -13.03 8.04
CA LYS A 437 -2.83 -12.17 9.23
C LYS A 437 -3.02 -10.72 8.78
N ILE A 438 -3.67 -9.89 9.58
CA ILE A 438 -3.81 -8.46 9.32
C ILE A 438 -2.83 -7.70 10.21
N CYS A 439 -1.98 -6.84 9.63
CA CYS A 439 -0.96 -6.07 10.35
C CYS A 439 -1.14 -4.57 10.10
N GLN A 440 -0.68 -3.73 11.01
CA GLN A 440 -0.71 -2.28 10.87
C GLN A 440 0.67 -1.75 10.45
N CYS A 441 0.71 -0.85 9.46
CA CYS A 441 1.93 -0.11 9.13
C CYS A 441 2.24 0.94 10.21
N THR A 442 3.41 0.82 10.80
CA THR A 442 3.94 1.70 11.86
C THR A 442 5.30 2.26 11.47
N ALA A 443 5.87 3.14 12.28
CA ALA A 443 7.21 3.72 12.04
C ALA A 443 8.34 2.67 11.98
N LYS A 444 8.11 1.46 12.53
CA LYS A 444 9.07 0.35 12.54
C LYS A 444 8.76 -0.72 11.47
N GLY A 445 7.78 -0.48 10.61
CA GLY A 445 7.27 -1.46 9.64
C GLY A 445 5.92 -2.05 10.03
N LEU A 446 5.64 -3.27 9.55
CA LEU A 446 4.36 -3.94 9.76
C LEU A 446 4.31 -4.60 11.14
N GLU A 447 3.58 -4.00 12.08
CA GLU A 447 3.43 -4.46 13.47
C GLU A 447 1.96 -4.72 13.83
N LYS A 448 1.66 -5.05 15.10
CA LYS A 448 0.31 -5.24 15.64
C LYS A 448 -0.55 -6.22 14.85
N CYS A 449 0.06 -7.33 14.43
CA CYS A 449 -0.59 -8.33 13.62
C CYS A 449 -1.64 -9.12 14.39
N ARG A 450 -2.78 -9.40 13.74
CA ARG A 450 -3.82 -10.31 14.21
C ARG A 450 -4.04 -11.41 13.18
N THR A 451 -4.01 -12.66 13.61
CA THR A 451 -4.29 -13.80 12.73
C THR A 451 -5.76 -13.83 12.32
N LEU A 452 -6.02 -14.06 11.04
CA LEU A 452 -7.34 -14.31 10.49
C LEU A 452 -7.57 -15.83 10.32
N ASN A 453 -8.81 -16.20 10.03
CA ASN A 453 -9.15 -17.57 9.68
C ASN A 453 -8.51 -17.94 8.34
N CYS A 454 -8.10 -19.21 8.21
CA CYS A 454 -7.53 -19.71 6.96
C CYS A 454 -8.60 -19.82 5.87
N LEU A 455 -8.24 -19.49 4.64
CA LEU A 455 -9.12 -19.72 3.49
C LEU A 455 -9.25 -21.22 3.23
N PRO A 456 -10.44 -21.73 2.86
CA PRO A 456 -10.62 -23.14 2.49
C PRO A 456 -9.74 -23.53 1.28
N PRO A 457 -9.34 -24.81 1.16
CA PRO A 457 -8.66 -25.32 -0.05
C PRO A 457 -9.58 -25.28 -1.28
N MET A 458 -9.01 -25.24 -2.49
CA MET A 458 -9.76 -24.98 -3.75
C MET A 458 -10.81 -26.06 -4.09
N LEU A 459 -10.59 -27.31 -3.68
CA LEU A 459 -11.60 -28.40 -3.72
C LEU A 459 -12.85 -28.13 -2.86
N SER A 460 -12.77 -27.10 -2.02
CA SER A 460 -13.81 -26.59 -1.13
C SER A 460 -13.95 -25.06 -1.31
N MET A 461 -13.71 -24.51 -2.51
CA MET A 461 -14.19 -23.15 -2.80
C MET A 461 -15.70 -23.18 -2.54
N PRO A 462 -16.22 -22.38 -1.61
CA PRO A 462 -17.63 -22.43 -1.30
C PRO A 462 -18.39 -21.87 -2.50
N SER A 463 -18.85 -22.77 -3.36
CA SER A 463 -19.78 -22.46 -4.42
C SER A 463 -21.10 -22.06 -3.79
N CYS A 464 -21.76 -21.08 -4.39
CA CYS A 464 -23.08 -20.72 -3.93
C CYS A 464 -24.07 -21.74 -4.48
N PHE A 465 -24.91 -22.31 -3.62
CA PHE A 465 -25.92 -23.26 -4.04
C PHE A 465 -27.29 -22.60 -4.05
N ILE A 466 -27.98 -22.74 -5.18
CA ILE A 466 -29.38 -22.32 -5.33
C ILE A 466 -30.15 -23.51 -5.86
N GLN A 467 -31.10 -24.03 -5.07
CA GLN A 467 -31.99 -25.13 -5.49
C GLN A 467 -31.23 -26.27 -6.20
N ASN A 468 -30.13 -26.77 -5.58
CA ASN A 468 -29.22 -27.80 -6.14
C ASN A 468 -28.37 -27.43 -7.37
N ARG A 469 -28.42 -26.19 -7.86
CA ARG A 469 -27.48 -25.68 -8.88
C ARG A 469 -26.29 -25.02 -8.21
N GLY A 470 -25.08 -25.51 -8.49
CA GLY A 470 -23.83 -24.90 -8.07
C GLY A 470 -23.50 -23.68 -8.93
N ILE A 471 -23.27 -22.54 -8.28
CA ILE A 471 -22.80 -21.30 -8.88
C ILE A 471 -21.34 -21.12 -8.48
N ALA A 472 -20.48 -20.90 -9.47
CA ALA A 472 -19.06 -20.67 -9.24
C ALA A 472 -18.83 -19.45 -8.35
N ASP A 473 -17.78 -19.50 -7.53
CA ASP A 473 -17.34 -18.34 -6.75
C ASP A 473 -17.02 -17.15 -7.68
N ARG A 474 -17.29 -15.92 -7.21
CA ARG A 474 -17.16 -14.65 -7.96
C ARG A 474 -18.08 -14.52 -9.19
N ALA A 475 -18.99 -15.46 -9.42
CA ALA A 475 -19.92 -15.37 -10.54
C ALA A 475 -20.97 -14.26 -10.33
N LYS A 476 -21.27 -13.55 -11.42
CA LYS A 476 -22.41 -12.63 -11.52
C LYS A 476 -23.57 -13.37 -12.17
N PHE A 477 -24.75 -13.31 -11.57
CA PHE A 477 -25.94 -13.97 -12.07
C PHE A 477 -27.20 -13.20 -11.69
N TYR A 478 -28.34 -13.61 -12.22
CA TYR A 478 -29.64 -13.03 -11.85
C TYR A 478 -30.44 -14.06 -11.08
N LEU A 479 -31.02 -13.63 -9.96
CA LEU A 479 -32.12 -14.34 -9.31
C LEU A 479 -33.41 -13.59 -9.61
N ASP A 480 -34.28 -14.25 -10.35
CA ASP A 480 -35.43 -13.62 -11.00
C ASP A 480 -34.97 -12.45 -11.88
N CYS A 481 -35.19 -11.21 -11.43
CA CYS A 481 -34.72 -9.99 -12.08
C CYS A 481 -33.51 -9.33 -11.38
N LYS A 482 -33.14 -9.81 -10.19
CA LYS A 482 -32.21 -9.12 -9.30
C LYS A 482 -30.79 -9.53 -9.64
N PRO A 483 -29.89 -8.59 -9.98
CA PRO A 483 -28.48 -8.91 -10.13
C PRO A 483 -27.91 -9.36 -8.78
N CYS A 484 -27.19 -10.48 -8.80
CA CYS A 484 -26.60 -11.14 -7.64
C CYS A 484 -25.14 -11.52 -7.92
N HIS A 485 -24.36 -11.60 -6.84
CA HIS A 485 -22.98 -12.02 -6.87
C HIS A 485 -22.79 -13.18 -5.89
N CYS A 486 -22.10 -14.22 -6.32
CA CYS A 486 -21.57 -15.25 -5.44
C CYS A 486 -20.17 -14.82 -5.01
N TYR A 487 -19.91 -14.78 -3.71
CA TYR A 487 -18.57 -14.56 -3.19
C TYR A 487 -18.39 -15.33 -1.88
N ASP A 488 -17.42 -16.23 -1.82
CA ASP A 488 -17.12 -17.04 -0.65
C ASP A 488 -18.35 -17.82 -0.09
N GLY A 489 -19.13 -18.38 -1.01
CA GLY A 489 -20.37 -19.11 -0.75
C GLY A 489 -21.51 -18.25 -0.22
N GLU A 490 -21.34 -16.93 -0.20
CA GLU A 490 -22.38 -15.97 0.16
C GLU A 490 -23.00 -15.38 -1.11
N ILE A 491 -24.32 -15.43 -1.20
CA ILE A 491 -25.07 -14.83 -2.30
C ILE A 491 -25.52 -13.45 -1.88
N THR A 492 -25.00 -12.42 -2.54
CA THR A 492 -25.43 -11.04 -2.32
C THR A 492 -26.19 -10.53 -3.54
N CYS A 493 -27.49 -10.31 -3.36
CA CYS A 493 -28.37 -9.78 -4.39
C CYS A 493 -28.70 -8.30 -4.18
N SER A 494 -28.96 -7.59 -5.28
CA SER A 494 -29.51 -6.25 -5.19
C SER A 494 -30.88 -6.27 -4.51
N ARG A 495 -31.16 -5.25 -3.69
CA ARG A 495 -32.44 -5.10 -2.98
C ARG A 495 -33.47 -4.27 -3.77
N LYS A 496 -33.26 -4.10 -5.09
CA LYS A 496 -34.22 -3.43 -5.97
C LYS A 496 -35.39 -4.39 -6.25
N PRO A 497 -36.65 -3.92 -6.24
CA PRO A 497 -37.82 -4.72 -6.63
C PRO A 497 -37.75 -5.20 -8.08
N CYS A 498 -38.46 -6.29 -8.39
CA CYS A 498 -38.62 -6.83 -9.74
C CYS A 498 -39.76 -6.23 -10.58
N GLY A 499 -40.23 -5.04 -10.20
CA GLY A 499 -41.22 -4.30 -10.98
C GLY A 499 -40.63 -3.69 -12.26
N ASP A 500 -41.45 -2.96 -13.00
CA ASP A 500 -41.04 -2.22 -14.19
C ASP A 500 -39.79 -1.37 -13.86
N MET A 501 -38.65 -1.70 -14.49
CA MET A 501 -37.35 -1.07 -14.22
C MET A 501 -37.37 0.45 -14.45
N ARG A 502 -38.42 0.94 -15.13
CA ARG A 502 -38.73 2.34 -15.41
C ARG A 502 -39.31 3.10 -14.22
N VAL A 503 -39.76 2.44 -13.16
CA VAL A 503 -40.32 3.11 -11.97
C VAL A 503 -39.20 3.31 -10.93
N PRO A 504 -38.81 4.55 -10.64
CA PRO A 504 -37.77 4.81 -9.64
C PRO A 504 -38.32 4.53 -8.24
N ALA A 505 -37.65 3.61 -7.54
CA ALA A 505 -38.02 3.17 -6.21
C ALA A 505 -36.79 3.12 -5.31
N LEU A 506 -37.02 3.30 -4.00
CA LEU A 506 -36.00 3.04 -2.98
C LEU A 506 -35.83 1.53 -2.78
N PRO A 507 -34.70 1.08 -2.20
CA PRO A 507 -34.50 -0.33 -1.87
C PRO A 507 -35.66 -0.90 -1.06
N CYS A 508 -36.04 -2.15 -1.35
CA CYS A 508 -37.15 -2.86 -0.70
C CYS A 508 -38.53 -2.15 -0.80
N ASP A 509 -38.79 -1.41 -1.88
CA ASP A 509 -40.05 -0.68 -2.11
C ASP A 509 -40.41 0.33 -1.02
N CYS A 510 -39.40 0.88 -0.34
CA CYS A 510 -39.65 1.84 0.72
C CYS A 510 -40.25 3.16 0.19
N PRO A 511 -41.23 3.75 0.90
CA PRO A 511 -41.72 5.09 0.58
C PRO A 511 -40.61 6.15 0.68
N ALA A 512 -40.68 7.17 -0.17
CA ALA A 512 -39.74 8.29 -0.20
C ALA A 512 -40.05 9.36 0.86
N HIS A 513 -40.29 8.94 2.10
CA HIS A 513 -40.48 9.82 3.25
C HIS A 513 -39.22 9.85 4.10
N TYR A 514 -38.78 11.05 4.47
CA TYR A 514 -37.64 11.25 5.35
C TYR A 514 -38.11 11.28 6.80
N VAL A 515 -38.07 10.11 7.45
CA VAL A 515 -38.36 9.91 8.89
C VAL A 515 -37.19 9.15 9.50
N PRO A 516 -36.07 9.85 9.77
CA PRO A 516 -34.78 9.21 9.97
C PRO A 516 -34.73 8.39 11.25
N VAL A 517 -33.91 7.35 11.23
CA VAL A 517 -33.58 6.52 12.39
C VAL A 517 -32.06 6.39 12.53
N CYS A 518 -31.57 6.37 13.75
CA CYS A 518 -30.15 6.24 14.06
C CYS A 518 -29.88 4.82 14.55
N GLY A 519 -29.06 4.07 13.80
CA GLY A 519 -28.61 2.75 14.17
C GLY A 519 -27.52 2.76 15.24
N ARG A 520 -27.39 1.67 16.00
CA ARG A 520 -26.31 1.45 16.98
C ARG A 520 -24.89 1.54 16.38
N SER A 521 -24.77 1.35 15.07
CA SER A 521 -23.54 1.51 14.30
C SER A 521 -23.15 2.96 14.02
N GLY A 522 -23.96 3.95 14.42
CA GLY A 522 -23.75 5.37 14.11
C GLY A 522 -24.18 5.76 12.69
N VAL A 523 -24.90 4.90 11.98
CA VAL A 523 -25.46 5.18 10.65
C VAL A 523 -26.89 5.69 10.78
N THR A 524 -27.19 6.82 10.14
CA THR A 524 -28.56 7.28 9.95
C THR A 524 -29.16 6.67 8.70
N ALA A 525 -30.30 6.02 8.84
CA ALA A 525 -31.14 5.61 7.72
C ALA A 525 -32.27 6.62 7.54
N ALA A 526 -32.64 6.94 6.29
CA ALA A 526 -33.67 7.94 5.98
C ALA A 526 -35.08 7.52 6.43
N SER A 527 -35.34 6.23 6.64
CA SER A 527 -36.59 5.73 7.22
C SER A 527 -36.38 4.41 7.96
N SER A 528 -37.34 4.06 8.83
CA SER A 528 -37.39 2.75 9.49
C SER A 528 -37.53 1.60 8.49
N CYS A 529 -38.20 1.82 7.35
CA CYS A 529 -38.27 0.85 6.25
C CYS A 529 -36.88 0.60 5.65
N ILE A 530 -36.12 1.67 5.37
CA ILE A 530 -34.77 1.55 4.82
C ILE A 530 -33.83 0.88 5.82
N ALA A 531 -33.94 1.20 7.12
CA ALA A 531 -33.18 0.52 8.18
C ALA A 531 -33.43 -0.99 8.19
N LYS A 532 -34.70 -1.42 8.16
CA LYS A 532 -35.07 -2.83 8.07
C LYS A 532 -34.59 -3.48 6.77
N CYS A 533 -34.70 -2.77 5.65
CA CYS A 533 -34.15 -3.19 4.37
C CYS A 533 -32.64 -3.39 4.44
N THR A 534 -31.93 -2.63 5.29
CA THR A 534 -30.49 -2.82 5.53
C THR A 534 -30.15 -4.02 6.41
N GLY A 535 -31.14 -4.68 7.02
CA GLY A 535 -30.98 -5.81 7.92
C GLY A 535 -30.95 -5.42 9.40
N LEU A 536 -31.35 -4.19 9.75
CA LEU A 536 -31.49 -3.76 11.14
C LEU A 536 -32.84 -4.20 11.71
N THR A 537 -32.83 -4.74 12.93
CA THR A 537 -34.04 -5.00 13.70
C THR A 537 -34.54 -3.72 14.39
N PRO A 538 -35.80 -3.65 14.85
CA PRO A 538 -36.31 -2.50 15.59
C PRO A 538 -35.51 -2.15 16.86
N GLU A 539 -34.79 -3.11 17.43
CA GLU A 539 -33.96 -2.93 18.62
C GLU A 539 -32.59 -2.31 18.27
N ASP A 540 -32.18 -2.38 17.01
CA ASP A 540 -30.89 -1.89 16.52
C ASP A 540 -30.88 -0.40 16.19
N PHE A 541 -32.02 0.28 16.23
CA PHE A 541 -32.13 1.70 15.92
C PHE A 541 -33.18 2.42 16.77
N GLU A 542 -33.07 3.74 16.81
CA GLU A 542 -34.01 4.64 17.47
C GLU A 542 -34.40 5.77 16.51
N PHE A 543 -35.58 6.38 16.70
CA PHE A 543 -36.02 7.50 15.88
C PHE A 543 -35.13 8.74 16.04
N GLY A 544 -34.98 9.48 14.94
CA GLY A 544 -34.09 10.63 14.82
C GLY A 544 -32.75 10.29 14.16
N ARG A 545 -32.01 11.33 13.77
CA ARG A 545 -30.68 11.20 13.16
C ARG A 545 -29.60 10.98 14.22
N CYS A 546 -28.49 10.35 13.87
CA CYS A 546 -27.35 10.21 14.77
C CYS A 546 -26.76 11.58 15.13
N SER A 547 -26.66 12.52 14.19
CA SER A 547 -26.21 13.90 14.47
C SER A 547 -27.11 14.69 15.43
N SER A 548 -28.40 14.33 15.51
CA SER A 548 -29.36 15.03 16.39
C SER A 548 -29.21 14.65 17.86
N LYS A 549 -28.56 13.51 18.14
CA LYS A 549 -28.27 13.07 19.50
C LYS A 549 -26.98 13.71 19.96
N ASP A 550 -27.01 14.32 21.14
CA ASP A 550 -25.80 14.85 21.76
C ASP A 550 -25.13 13.74 22.58
N PRO A 551 -24.01 13.16 22.09
CA PRO A 551 -23.34 12.08 22.79
C PRO A 551 -22.62 12.54 24.06
N CYS A 552 -22.43 13.85 24.25
CA CYS A 552 -21.84 14.44 25.43
C CYS A 552 -22.88 14.86 26.48
N LYS A 553 -24.17 14.72 26.17
CA LYS A 553 -25.26 14.96 27.12
C LYS A 553 -25.16 13.94 28.26
N GLY A 554 -25.00 14.43 29.49
CA GLY A 554 -24.85 13.58 30.68
C GLY A 554 -23.39 13.38 31.14
N ASN A 555 -22.42 14.12 30.56
CA ASN A 555 -21.01 14.10 30.96
C ASN A 555 -20.43 12.68 31.06
N PRO A 556 -20.37 11.93 29.94
CA PRO A 556 -19.94 10.53 29.96
C PRO A 556 -18.43 10.32 30.21
N CYS A 557 -17.66 11.41 30.35
CA CYS A 557 -16.22 11.37 30.57
C CYS A 557 -15.86 11.45 32.05
N GLY A 558 -14.63 11.04 32.39
CA GLY A 558 -14.15 11.07 33.77
C GLY A 558 -13.95 12.48 34.33
N PRO A 559 -13.77 12.63 35.65
CA PRO A 559 -13.46 13.92 36.26
C PRO A 559 -12.14 14.46 35.70
N GLY A 560 -12.13 15.71 35.25
CA GLY A 560 -10.95 16.33 34.63
C GLY A 560 -10.84 16.13 33.12
N GLU A 561 -11.84 15.54 32.47
CA GLU A 561 -11.93 15.39 31.01
C GLU A 561 -13.13 16.17 30.45
N LYS A 562 -12.97 16.70 29.25
CA LYS A 562 -14.03 17.35 28.46
C LYS A 562 -14.46 16.41 27.35
N CYS A 563 -15.77 16.21 27.24
CA CYS A 563 -16.36 15.46 26.14
C CYS A 563 -16.40 16.30 24.85
N ILE A 564 -15.89 15.75 23.75
CA ILE A 564 -15.91 16.35 22.42
C ILE A 564 -16.64 15.40 21.47
N LYS A 565 -17.59 15.93 20.67
CA LYS A 565 -18.36 15.13 19.70
C LYS A 565 -17.45 14.60 18.59
N ARG A 566 -17.55 13.31 18.30
CA ARG A 566 -16.85 12.67 17.17
C ARG A 566 -17.79 11.64 16.54
N ALA A 567 -18.50 12.06 15.50
CA ALA A 567 -19.34 11.15 14.73
C ALA A 567 -18.50 10.03 14.11
N ARG A 568 -18.94 8.78 14.27
CA ARG A 568 -18.24 7.60 13.75
C ARG A 568 -19.24 6.57 13.25
N VAL A 569 -18.90 5.93 12.13
CA VAL A 569 -19.64 4.78 11.60
C VAL A 569 -18.83 3.52 11.86
N CYS A 570 -19.43 2.54 12.54
CA CYS A 570 -18.82 1.26 12.86
C CYS A 570 -19.36 0.15 11.95
N LEU A 571 -18.47 -0.64 11.34
CA LEU A 571 -18.82 -1.66 10.34
C LEU A 571 -19.53 -2.91 10.91
N ALA A 572 -19.39 -3.19 12.20
CA ALA A 572 -19.99 -4.36 12.84
C ALA A 572 -20.81 -3.96 14.09
N PRO A 573 -22.07 -4.40 14.21
CA PRO A 573 -22.85 -4.28 15.44
C PRO A 573 -22.37 -5.24 16.56
N ILE A 574 -21.40 -6.12 16.26
CA ILE A 574 -21.01 -7.26 17.09
C ILE A 574 -20.13 -6.87 18.29
N TYR A 575 -19.43 -5.72 18.26
CA TYR A 575 -18.48 -5.37 19.31
C TYR A 575 -18.58 -3.91 19.76
N LYS A 576 -18.91 -3.72 21.05
CA LYS A 576 -18.88 -2.48 21.85
C LYS A 576 -19.68 -1.30 21.25
N PRO A 577 -20.30 -0.44 22.06
CA PRO A 577 -21.05 0.70 21.52
C PRO A 577 -20.13 1.58 20.66
N CYS A 578 -20.61 1.94 19.46
CA CYS A 578 -19.88 2.83 18.55
C CYS A 578 -19.77 4.22 19.19
N LYS A 579 -18.64 4.49 19.87
CA LYS A 579 -18.43 5.74 20.61
C LYS A 579 -18.53 6.95 19.67
N GLN A 580 -19.55 7.77 19.87
CA GLN A 580 -19.81 9.01 19.12
C GLN A 580 -19.13 10.26 19.73
N TYR A 581 -18.24 10.05 20.69
CA TYR A 581 -17.52 11.11 21.40
C TYR A 581 -16.10 10.67 21.76
N GLU A 582 -15.24 11.65 22.03
CA GLU A 582 -13.91 11.49 22.59
C GLU A 582 -13.82 12.27 23.91
N CYS A 583 -13.19 11.65 24.91
CA CYS A 583 -12.88 12.32 26.19
C CYS A 583 -11.46 12.87 26.12
N VAL A 584 -11.32 14.17 26.30
CA VAL A 584 -10.04 14.87 26.21
C VAL A 584 -9.71 15.48 27.57
N PRO A 585 -8.53 15.22 28.16
CA PRO A 585 -8.14 15.85 29.42
C PRO A 585 -8.21 17.38 29.36
N ILE A 586 -8.80 18.02 30.36
CA ILE A 586 -8.91 19.49 30.45
C ILE A 586 -7.51 20.11 30.61
N LYS A 587 -6.64 19.44 31.38
CA LYS A 587 -5.24 19.80 31.55
C LYS A 587 -4.38 19.02 30.54
N CYS A 588 -4.50 19.35 29.26
CA CYS A 588 -3.59 18.82 28.25
C CYS A 588 -2.18 19.37 28.45
N GLY A 589 -1.21 18.50 28.73
CA GLY A 589 0.23 18.82 28.70
C GLY A 589 0.84 18.65 27.29
N TYR A 590 2.02 19.22 27.07
CA TYR A 590 2.88 18.94 25.90
C TYR A 590 3.60 17.58 26.02
N GLU A 591 2.93 16.57 26.59
CA GLU A 591 3.49 15.24 26.64
C GLU A 591 3.37 14.60 25.25
N LYS A 592 4.52 14.33 24.65
CA LYS A 592 4.72 13.86 23.26
C LYS A 592 4.07 12.50 22.92
N GLU A 593 3.32 11.91 23.84
CA GLU A 593 2.90 10.50 23.75
C GLU A 593 1.46 10.28 23.26
N ASN A 594 0.62 11.33 23.16
CA ASN A 594 -0.75 11.20 22.64
C ASN A 594 -0.93 11.80 21.24
N ILE A 595 -0.47 11.07 20.22
CA ILE A 595 -0.58 11.41 18.79
C ILE A 595 -2.04 11.69 18.36
N GLN A 596 -3.04 11.11 19.05
CA GLN A 596 -4.45 11.35 18.74
C GLN A 596 -4.94 12.78 19.05
N LEU A 597 -4.28 13.49 19.97
CA LEU A 597 -4.65 14.85 20.37
C LEU A 597 -4.00 15.93 19.50
N GLN A 598 -2.97 15.59 18.72
CA GLN A 598 -2.23 16.51 17.85
C GLN A 598 -2.90 16.75 16.48
N ARG A 599 -4.23 16.66 16.43
CA ARG A 599 -4.99 16.83 15.19
C ARG A 599 -5.55 18.25 15.12
N PRO A 600 -5.45 18.91 13.95
CA PRO A 600 -6.03 20.22 13.78
C PRO A 600 -7.57 20.14 13.85
N VAL A 601 -8.19 21.20 14.35
CA VAL A 601 -9.63 21.39 14.38
C VAL A 601 -9.98 22.83 14.00
N CYS A 602 -11.12 23.01 13.34
CA CYS A 602 -11.65 24.32 13.02
C CYS A 602 -12.83 24.61 13.94
N ASP A 603 -12.80 25.76 14.62
CA ASP A 603 -13.93 26.20 15.43
C ASP A 603 -15.03 26.87 14.59
N LYS A 604 -16.17 27.18 15.23
CA LYS A 604 -17.31 27.83 14.58
C LYS A 604 -17.02 29.24 14.05
N ASP A 605 -15.99 29.89 14.56
CA ASP A 605 -15.57 31.25 14.18
C ASP A 605 -14.49 31.24 13.09
N ARG A 606 -14.22 30.07 12.48
CA ARG A 606 -13.19 29.86 11.46
C ARG A 606 -11.77 30.09 11.99
N ARG A 607 -11.53 29.89 13.28
CA ARG A 607 -10.19 29.86 13.85
C ARG A 607 -9.69 28.42 13.86
N GLU A 608 -8.52 28.23 13.25
CA GLU A 608 -7.83 26.96 13.24
C GLU A 608 -7.08 26.77 14.55
N HIS A 609 -7.23 25.59 15.15
CA HIS A 609 -6.50 25.17 16.33
C HIS A 609 -5.64 23.97 15.95
N TYR A 610 -4.34 24.04 16.20
CA TYR A 610 -3.40 22.97 15.84
C TYR A 610 -3.69 21.64 16.56
N THR A 611 -4.30 21.72 17.74
CA THR A 611 -4.72 20.57 18.53
C THR A 611 -6.11 20.77 19.12
N VAL A 612 -6.80 19.66 19.44
CA VAL A 612 -8.07 19.71 20.19
C VAL A 612 -7.89 20.37 21.56
N CYS A 613 -6.71 20.22 22.15
CA CYS A 613 -6.37 20.84 23.42
C CYS A 613 -6.32 22.37 23.34
N ASP A 614 -5.83 22.93 22.23
CA ASP A 614 -5.82 24.37 22.00
C ASP A 614 -7.24 24.93 21.85
N LEU A 615 -8.13 24.18 21.18
CA LEU A 615 -9.56 24.49 21.13
C LEU A 615 -10.18 24.52 22.54
N ILE A 616 -9.87 23.53 23.38
CA ILE A 616 -10.40 23.47 24.75
C ILE A 616 -9.88 24.64 25.59
N ARG A 617 -8.57 24.94 25.50
CA ARG A 617 -7.91 26.01 26.26
C ARG A 617 -8.41 27.41 25.85
N SER A 618 -8.64 27.62 24.56
CA SER A 618 -9.20 28.86 24.03
C SER A 618 -10.70 29.03 24.33
N GLY A 619 -11.37 28.00 24.83
CA GLY A 619 -12.81 28.00 25.05
C GLY A 619 -13.62 27.94 23.75
N GLY A 620 -12.99 27.62 22.62
CA GLY A 620 -13.65 27.52 21.32
C GLY A 620 -14.67 26.39 21.26
N VAL A 621 -15.65 26.55 20.38
CA VAL A 621 -16.67 25.54 20.10
C VAL A 621 -16.31 24.85 18.79
N LEU A 622 -16.17 23.52 18.84
CA LEU A 622 -15.85 22.72 17.65
C LEU A 622 -16.85 23.01 16.52
N GLY A 623 -16.33 23.43 15.37
CA GLY A 623 -17.07 23.53 14.11
C GLY A 623 -17.02 22.20 13.38
N TYR A 624 -15.80 21.72 13.09
CA TYR A 624 -15.53 20.42 12.50
C TYR A 624 -14.09 19.97 12.76
N TRP A 625 -13.83 18.68 12.56
CA TRP A 625 -12.51 18.07 12.69
C TRP A 625 -11.66 18.34 11.45
N GLY A 626 -10.37 18.64 11.62
CA GLY A 626 -9.46 19.00 10.52
C GLY A 626 -9.12 20.49 10.48
N PRO A 627 -8.17 20.89 9.62
CA PRO A 627 -7.79 22.30 9.44
C PRO A 627 -8.94 23.11 8.85
N CYS A 628 -8.90 24.43 8.96
CA CYS A 628 -9.96 25.26 8.43
C CYS A 628 -9.95 25.27 6.89
N LEU A 629 -11.03 24.76 6.30
CA LEU A 629 -11.18 24.62 4.85
C LEU A 629 -11.39 25.98 4.15
N LYS A 630 -10.93 26.04 2.89
CA LYS A 630 -11.11 27.16 1.96
C LYS A 630 -12.05 26.73 0.82
N GLY A 631 -12.76 27.67 0.21
CA GLY A 631 -13.66 27.38 -0.92
C GLY A 631 -15.01 26.74 -0.54
N CYS A 632 -15.35 26.73 0.75
CA CYS A 632 -16.63 26.24 1.28
C CYS A 632 -17.32 27.32 2.12
N SER A 633 -18.65 27.24 2.23
CA SER A 633 -19.47 28.14 3.03
C SER A 633 -19.62 27.65 4.48
N LEU A 634 -19.47 28.57 5.44
CA LEU A 634 -19.88 28.36 6.85
C LEU A 634 -21.34 28.72 7.12
N ARG A 635 -22.09 29.17 6.10
CA ARG A 635 -23.44 29.72 6.27
C ARG A 635 -24.50 28.62 6.18
N GLY A 636 -25.19 28.41 7.30
CA GLY A 636 -26.40 27.60 7.37
C GLY A 636 -26.15 26.09 7.26
N PRO A 637 -27.12 25.26 7.70
CA PRO A 637 -26.98 23.83 7.63
C PRO A 637 -27.11 23.30 6.20
N VAL A 638 -26.53 22.15 5.95
CA VAL A 638 -26.61 21.41 4.68
C VAL A 638 -26.99 19.96 4.92
N CYS A 639 -27.69 19.35 3.97
CA CYS A 639 -27.94 17.92 3.98
C CYS A 639 -26.83 17.22 3.20
N GLY A 640 -26.12 16.32 3.86
CA GLY A 640 -25.15 15.45 3.21
C GLY A 640 -25.83 14.30 2.48
N ILE A 641 -25.16 13.74 1.48
CA ILE A 641 -25.66 12.59 0.71
C ILE A 641 -25.91 11.33 1.56
N ASN A 642 -25.29 11.27 2.74
CA ASN A 642 -25.52 10.23 3.74
C ASN A 642 -26.79 10.44 4.58
N GLY A 643 -27.59 11.47 4.29
CA GLY A 643 -28.82 11.80 5.01
C GLY A 643 -28.59 12.43 6.39
N GLU A 644 -27.38 12.92 6.67
CA GLU A 644 -27.03 13.67 7.88
C GLU A 644 -27.05 15.18 7.65
N VAL A 645 -27.36 15.93 8.72
CA VAL A 645 -27.31 17.39 8.68
C VAL A 645 -26.00 17.88 9.25
N TYR A 646 -25.28 18.63 8.44
CA TYR A 646 -24.04 19.29 8.84
C TYR A 646 -24.33 20.76 9.14
N PRO A 647 -23.62 21.37 10.11
CA PRO A 647 -23.84 22.78 10.47
C PRO A 647 -23.39 23.75 9.37
N SER A 648 -22.56 23.31 8.43
CA SER A 648 -22.08 24.07 7.28
C SER A 648 -21.60 23.14 6.17
N GLU A 649 -21.40 23.69 4.97
CA GLU A 649 -20.77 23.01 3.85
C GLU A 649 -19.35 22.55 4.19
N CYS A 650 -18.56 23.42 4.83
CA CYS A 650 -17.20 23.05 5.28
C CYS A 650 -17.21 21.86 6.24
N ALA A 651 -18.19 21.78 7.13
CA ALA A 651 -18.30 20.66 8.06
C ALA A 651 -18.66 19.34 7.37
N ALA A 652 -19.46 19.37 6.28
CA ALA A 652 -19.74 18.19 5.47
C ALA A 652 -18.47 17.71 4.73
N TRP A 653 -17.75 18.63 4.09
CA TRP A 653 -16.53 18.31 3.34
C TRP A 653 -15.40 17.82 4.25
N ALA A 654 -15.29 18.34 5.47
CA ALA A 654 -14.31 17.89 6.46
C ALA A 654 -14.49 16.41 6.85
N GLU A 655 -15.70 15.87 6.76
CA GLU A 655 -15.99 14.44 6.96
C GLU A 655 -16.05 13.68 5.62
N ASN A 656 -15.55 14.26 4.53
CA ASN A 656 -15.57 13.73 3.16
C ASN A 656 -16.99 13.41 2.65
N VAL A 657 -17.99 14.21 3.07
CA VAL A 657 -19.37 14.05 2.65
C VAL A 657 -19.74 15.14 1.66
N ILE A 658 -20.20 14.70 0.49
CA ILE A 658 -20.73 15.60 -0.54
C ILE A 658 -22.08 16.15 -0.08
N VAL A 659 -22.27 17.46 -0.28
CA VAL A 659 -23.54 18.13 -0.03
C VAL A 659 -24.55 17.68 -1.07
N ASP A 660 -25.67 17.13 -0.61
CA ASP A 660 -26.80 16.77 -1.47
C ASP A 660 -27.61 18.04 -1.78
N TYR A 661 -28.05 18.77 -0.75
CA TYR A 661 -28.79 20.02 -0.92
C TYR A 661 -28.61 20.97 0.28
N PHE A 662 -28.92 22.25 0.05
CA PHE A 662 -28.86 23.28 1.09
C PHE A 662 -30.05 23.19 2.05
N GLY A 663 -29.79 23.42 3.34
CA GLY A 663 -30.79 23.31 4.41
C GLY A 663 -30.74 21.98 5.16
N PRO A 664 -31.62 21.77 6.15
CA PRO A 664 -31.72 20.50 6.85
C PRO A 664 -32.25 19.39 5.93
N CYS A 665 -31.89 18.14 6.21
CA CYS A 665 -32.44 17.00 5.49
C CYS A 665 -33.95 16.88 5.73
N VAL A 666 -34.72 16.85 4.64
CA VAL A 666 -36.19 16.78 4.61
C VAL A 666 -36.73 15.77 3.60
N ALA A 667 -35.89 15.28 2.69
CA ALA A 667 -36.27 14.37 1.63
C ALA A 667 -35.19 13.31 1.38
N VAL A 668 -35.60 12.20 0.75
CA VAL A 668 -34.72 11.11 0.30
C VAL A 668 -35.09 10.79 -1.15
N GLY A 669 -34.08 10.75 -2.03
CA GLY A 669 -34.32 10.68 -3.46
C GLY A 669 -34.45 9.26 -3.99
N LYS A 670 -35.33 9.10 -4.99
CA LYS A 670 -35.44 7.86 -5.75
C LYS A 670 -34.28 7.77 -6.73
N ALA A 671 -33.71 6.58 -6.88
CA ALA A 671 -32.54 6.37 -7.75
C ALA A 671 -32.86 6.82 -9.20
N GLY A 672 -32.13 7.82 -9.71
CA GLY A 672 -32.29 8.37 -11.05
C GLY A 672 -33.25 9.56 -11.19
N GLU A 673 -34.17 9.77 -10.25
CA GLU A 673 -35.15 10.88 -10.26
C GLU A 673 -34.81 11.98 -9.24
N GLY A 674 -34.18 11.63 -8.12
CA GLY A 674 -33.90 12.59 -7.05
C GLY A 674 -35.14 12.98 -6.24
N CYS A 675 -35.21 14.24 -5.81
CA CYS A 675 -36.31 14.77 -4.98
C CYS A 675 -37.13 15.89 -5.65
N GLY A 676 -36.85 16.21 -6.92
CA GLY A 676 -37.54 17.28 -7.65
C GLY A 676 -37.42 18.64 -6.96
N SER A 677 -38.52 19.41 -6.92
CA SER A 677 -38.59 20.76 -6.34
C SER A 677 -38.66 20.80 -4.80
N ALA A 678 -38.65 19.64 -4.13
CA ALA A 678 -38.72 19.58 -2.67
C ALA A 678 -37.43 20.10 -1.99
N VAL A 679 -36.33 20.22 -2.74
CA VAL A 679 -35.03 20.63 -2.22
C VAL A 679 -34.34 21.60 -3.17
N LYS A 680 -33.36 22.35 -2.65
CA LYS A 680 -32.51 23.24 -3.44
C LYS A 680 -31.14 22.58 -3.69
N CYS A 681 -30.96 22.05 -4.90
CA CYS A 681 -29.71 21.41 -5.31
C CYS A 681 -28.57 22.40 -5.58
N PRO A 682 -27.30 22.00 -5.36
CA PRO A 682 -26.13 22.70 -5.87
C PRO A 682 -26.10 22.73 -7.40
N GLU A 683 -25.47 23.76 -7.97
CA GLU A 683 -25.24 23.86 -9.42
C GLU A 683 -24.13 22.89 -9.88
N ILE A 684 -24.26 22.38 -11.09
CA ILE A 684 -23.32 21.43 -11.69
C ILE A 684 -22.63 22.10 -12.88
N GLN A 685 -21.33 21.87 -13.05
CA GLN A 685 -20.57 22.40 -14.17
C GLN A 685 -21.15 21.95 -15.53
N GLU A 686 -21.15 22.87 -16.49
CA GLU A 686 -21.58 22.61 -17.87
C GLU A 686 -20.73 21.49 -18.50
N GLY A 687 -21.37 20.57 -19.20
CA GLY A 687 -20.71 19.42 -19.84
C GLY A 687 -20.48 18.19 -18.93
N CYS A 688 -20.80 18.27 -17.63
CA CYS A 688 -20.66 17.11 -16.75
C CYS A 688 -21.88 16.17 -16.82
N ILE A 689 -21.62 14.87 -17.03
CA ILE A 689 -22.61 13.80 -16.89
C ILE A 689 -22.88 13.61 -15.39
N GLY A 690 -23.91 14.27 -14.87
CA GLY A 690 -24.30 14.16 -13.46
C GLY A 690 -25.00 12.83 -13.15
N VAL A 691 -24.67 12.23 -12.01
CA VAL A 691 -25.30 11.00 -11.48
C VAL A 691 -26.07 11.34 -10.21
N ILE A 692 -27.23 10.71 -9.98
CA ILE A 692 -27.96 10.78 -8.70
C ILE A 692 -27.69 9.48 -7.93
N PRO A 693 -26.86 9.50 -6.88
CA PRO A 693 -26.60 8.31 -6.09
C PRO A 693 -27.87 7.76 -5.42
N PRO A 694 -27.93 6.47 -5.08
CA PRO A 694 -29.09 5.89 -4.40
C PRO A 694 -29.38 6.61 -3.08
N GLY A 695 -30.60 7.13 -2.91
CA GLY A 695 -31.02 7.88 -1.73
C GLY A 695 -30.72 9.38 -1.76
N ALA A 696 -29.90 9.84 -2.71
CA ALA A 696 -29.59 11.26 -2.91
C ALA A 696 -30.70 11.97 -3.69
N CYS A 697 -30.90 13.25 -3.40
CA CYS A 697 -31.86 14.10 -4.08
C CYS A 697 -31.30 14.79 -5.33
N CYS A 698 -30.02 15.12 -5.33
CA CYS A 698 -29.40 15.99 -6.31
C CYS A 698 -28.36 15.26 -7.13
N ARG A 699 -28.14 15.76 -8.35
CA ARG A 699 -27.12 15.25 -9.26
C ARG A 699 -25.75 15.70 -8.77
N ILE A 700 -24.77 14.82 -8.90
CA ILE A 700 -23.37 15.08 -8.58
C ILE A 700 -22.56 14.84 -9.84
N CYS A 701 -21.63 15.75 -10.14
CA CYS A 701 -20.68 15.56 -11.22
C CYS A 701 -19.72 14.43 -10.85
N GLY A 702 -19.83 13.29 -11.54
CA GLY A 702 -18.96 12.14 -11.28
C GLY A 702 -19.61 10.80 -11.65
N ALA A 703 -18.96 9.72 -11.23
CA ALA A 703 -19.43 8.35 -11.42
C ALA A 703 -19.78 7.71 -10.07
N ALA A 704 -20.69 6.74 -10.09
CA ALA A 704 -21.06 5.97 -8.91
C ALA A 704 -20.59 4.51 -9.05
N ALA A 705 -19.78 4.04 -8.11
CA ALA A 705 -19.39 2.64 -8.00
C ALA A 705 -20.21 1.93 -6.92
N ARG A 706 -20.48 0.63 -7.11
CA ARG A 706 -21.11 -0.22 -6.08
C ARG A 706 -20.10 -1.27 -5.63
N LEU A 707 -19.85 -1.31 -4.34
CA LEU A 707 -18.95 -2.27 -3.70
C LEU A 707 -19.77 -3.39 -3.06
N PHE A 708 -19.36 -4.63 -3.30
CA PHE A 708 -19.90 -5.82 -2.63
C PHE A 708 -18.80 -6.37 -1.72
N TYR A 709 -19.14 -6.70 -0.48
CA TYR A 709 -18.21 -7.29 0.48
C TYR A 709 -18.90 -8.46 1.21
N SER A 710 -18.15 -9.51 1.54
CA SER A 710 -18.67 -10.60 2.37
C SER A 710 -18.49 -10.28 3.84
N ARG A 711 -19.48 -10.67 4.66
CA ARG A 711 -19.43 -10.49 6.11
C ARG A 711 -18.63 -11.59 6.83
N LYS A 712 -18.17 -12.62 6.10
CA LYS A 712 -17.37 -13.74 6.64
C LYS A 712 -15.88 -13.42 6.79
N GLN A 713 -15.37 -12.41 6.08
CA GLN A 713 -13.95 -12.04 6.04
C GLN A 713 -13.49 -11.21 7.25
#